data_AF-F0XT10-F1
#
_entry.id   AF-F0XT10-F1
#
_cell.length_a   1.000
_cell.length_b   1.000
_cell.length_c   1.000
_cell.angle_alpha   90.00
_cell.angle_beta   90.00
_cell.angle_gamma   90.00
#
_symmetry.space_group_name_H-M   'P 1'
#
loop_
_entity.id
_entity.type
_entity.pdbx_description
1 polymer ?
#
loop_
_entity_poly.entity_id
_entity_poly.type
_entity_poly.pdbx_seq_one_letter_code
_entity_poly.pdbx_strand_id
1 'polypeptide(L)'
;MNASAAAESVALTCEVIVPDPAASPQATVSRWSDCGLSAPPALVVVPESEKDIVDAISYARAKGLCLLAAGGGNGTFAPVGAQTLYLDLKRFNTVSLDAAASSVTVGGGARTGQVLKACTDAGFYTSWPHSDTVGYTGFVLGGGNGIAVGLHGMAIDSVLSFRVVTATGQTVDISATSEGDELELFHALCGTGHGLGVVVSVTLRVYPISELGLTDGSIWNRRLVFTTASLDVAAATFSRLQNPAPTLSPVLLFVRGGGPAAAPMIMLSASYMGPADDGLTAAAPLFDEAVMAQAVKADTGATPFAHMNQGFAKFDRQGGYKEIASTRLRAISPAAVVAVFQRWLAFTDAHADARQTAVIFGSCSTAAQLQLEREGRGRTRSFDNRNRAVNAMAMTSYTEPATGAACEAFIRDFKAICRQDQPATDAPRTIVNNMRQNTALEEMQSRERIAELKQIKKLWDGEGIFWCPYNETGLEADSLRQQLQQLLYQTHPPRRPSSSCITTAATMGFKRTSIVSGLLGTSTVAAYLASRNPVISPLAPSDPIFSSSVYKRTNPARNPATQDVCIKRLPMSSIRPELLQKDGPLVLEFCRGLWSGYGYAIQRKFLDSKYRGPETASQLWDTEELAASTYDKGTVITDHFEVVEKTPTSITVRCGDSPRNKGPRASDGLFVISATMDKPREEVELRLKSVLFQSEGNVVGTKGPMSPWIEELHQWYARLWSETASWKLRKW
;
A
#
# COMPACT_ATOMS: atom_id res chain seq x y z
N MET A 1 -14.82 34.77 -43.83
CA MET A 1 -16.16 34.16 -43.93
C MET A 1 -16.47 33.53 -42.57
N ASN A 2 -17.64 33.87 -42.01
CA ASN A 2 -18.01 33.65 -40.60
C ASN A 2 -18.11 32.15 -40.24
N ALA A 3 -17.25 31.68 -39.34
CA ALA A 3 -17.36 30.40 -38.65
C ALA A 3 -18.31 30.51 -37.43
N SER A 4 -19.53 31.01 -37.67
CA SER A 4 -20.60 31.17 -36.67
C SER A 4 -21.81 30.29 -37.03
N ALA A 5 -21.58 29.08 -37.52
CA ALA A 5 -22.63 28.13 -37.82
C ALA A 5 -22.26 26.74 -37.25
N ALA A 6 -23.11 26.28 -36.32
CA ALA A 6 -23.21 24.94 -35.75
C ALA A 6 -22.11 24.47 -34.78
N ALA A 7 -21.99 25.12 -33.62
CA ALA A 7 -21.68 24.39 -32.40
C ALA A 7 -23.02 24.03 -31.73
N GLU A 8 -23.70 23.00 -32.25
CA GLU A 8 -24.68 22.30 -31.42
C GLU A 8 -23.97 21.92 -30.12
N SER A 9 -24.56 22.25 -28.97
CA SER A 9 -23.99 21.86 -27.69
C SER A 9 -23.90 20.34 -27.67
N VAL A 10 -22.69 19.79 -27.80
CA VAL A 10 -22.47 18.34 -27.65
C VAL A 10 -22.95 17.98 -26.24
N ALA A 11 -24.10 17.32 -26.16
CA ALA A 11 -24.71 16.93 -24.90
C ALA A 11 -23.98 15.68 -24.41
N LEU A 12 -23.33 15.77 -23.25
CA LEU A 12 -22.80 14.61 -22.55
C LEU A 12 -23.96 13.90 -21.86
N THR A 13 -24.21 12.65 -22.25
CA THR A 13 -25.35 11.86 -21.74
C THR A 13 -24.99 10.96 -20.56
N CYS A 14 -23.70 10.72 -20.34
CA CYS A 14 -23.18 9.97 -19.20
C CYS A 14 -23.04 10.84 -17.93
N GLU A 15 -22.56 10.23 -16.84
CA GLU A 15 -22.31 10.94 -15.59
C GLU A 15 -21.23 12.03 -15.79
N VAL A 16 -21.62 13.28 -15.51
CA VAL A 16 -20.75 14.45 -15.52
C VAL A 16 -20.77 15.11 -14.15
N ILE A 17 -19.59 15.34 -13.59
CA ILE A 17 -19.39 16.08 -12.34
C ILE A 17 -18.71 17.39 -12.69
N VAL A 18 -19.34 18.51 -12.33
CA VAL A 18 -18.72 19.84 -12.41
C VAL A 18 -18.27 20.22 -11.01
N PRO A 19 -16.97 20.20 -10.72
CA PRO A 19 -16.47 20.58 -9.40
C PRO A 19 -16.77 22.04 -9.08
N ASP A 20 -17.01 22.34 -7.81
CA ASP A 20 -16.96 23.72 -7.33
C ASP A 20 -15.54 24.26 -7.53
N PRO A 21 -15.33 25.38 -8.26
CA PRO A 21 -14.01 25.98 -8.42
C PRO A 21 -13.31 26.32 -7.10
N ALA A 22 -14.06 26.51 -6.01
CA ALA A 22 -13.54 26.73 -4.67
C ALA A 22 -13.23 25.44 -3.89
N ALA A 23 -13.62 24.26 -4.39
CA ALA A 23 -13.30 23.00 -3.75
C ALA A 23 -11.80 22.70 -3.81
N SER A 24 -11.33 21.95 -2.82
CA SER A 24 -9.98 21.39 -2.84
C SER A 24 -9.85 20.43 -4.04
N PRO A 25 -8.80 20.55 -4.89
CA PRO A 25 -8.59 19.66 -6.04
C PRO A 25 -8.60 18.17 -5.65
N GLN A 26 -8.04 17.84 -4.48
CA GLN A 26 -7.96 16.50 -3.91
C GLN A 26 -9.34 15.88 -3.63
N ALA A 27 -10.36 16.70 -3.39
CA ALA A 27 -11.72 16.25 -3.15
C ALA A 27 -12.50 15.95 -4.45
N THR A 28 -11.96 16.36 -5.61
CA THR A 28 -12.67 16.34 -6.90
C THR A 28 -12.28 15.15 -7.78
N VAL A 29 -11.04 14.67 -7.64
CA VAL A 29 -10.53 13.50 -8.36
C VAL A 29 -9.81 12.57 -7.41
N SER A 30 -10.11 11.27 -7.50
CA SER A 30 -9.44 10.24 -6.69
C SER A 30 -8.10 9.86 -7.32
N ARG A 31 -7.01 10.49 -6.89
CA ARG A 31 -5.63 10.13 -7.29
C ARG A 31 -4.85 9.47 -6.16
N TRP A 32 -3.80 8.74 -6.53
CA TRP A 32 -2.83 8.19 -5.57
C TRP A 32 -2.00 9.29 -4.86
N SER A 33 -1.77 10.40 -5.54
CA SER A 33 -0.91 11.50 -5.12
C SER A 33 -1.55 12.85 -5.44
N ASP A 34 -1.24 13.84 -4.61
CA ASP A 34 -1.64 15.24 -4.77
C ASP A 34 -0.71 16.02 -5.73
N CYS A 35 0.37 15.40 -6.21
CA CYS A 35 1.27 16.02 -7.18
C CYS A 35 0.54 16.35 -8.49
N GLY A 36 0.82 17.53 -9.03
CA GLY A 36 0.23 18.02 -10.28
C GLY A 36 -1.23 18.47 -10.17
N LEU A 37 -1.83 18.50 -8.97
CA LEU A 37 -3.17 19.05 -8.75
C LEU A 37 -3.08 20.55 -8.43
N SER A 38 -3.34 21.41 -9.41
CA SER A 38 -3.25 22.87 -9.23
C SER A 38 -4.61 23.53 -8.96
N ALA A 39 -5.68 22.96 -9.50
CA ALA A 39 -7.06 23.39 -9.32
C ALA A 39 -8.01 22.20 -9.58
N PRO A 40 -9.29 22.26 -9.20
CA PRO A 40 -10.29 21.32 -9.71
C PRO A 40 -10.31 21.26 -11.24
N PRO A 41 -10.57 20.09 -11.87
CA PRO A 41 -10.80 20.02 -13.31
C PRO A 41 -12.05 20.81 -13.70
N ALA A 42 -12.14 21.23 -14.97
CA ALA A 42 -13.34 21.88 -15.49
C ALA A 42 -14.58 20.98 -15.40
N LEU A 43 -14.37 19.69 -15.66
CA LEU A 43 -15.37 18.64 -15.48
C LEU A 43 -14.69 17.28 -15.34
N VAL A 44 -15.36 16.39 -14.62
CA VAL A 44 -15.08 14.95 -14.61
C VAL A 44 -16.18 14.26 -15.40
N VAL A 45 -15.80 13.46 -16.39
CA VAL A 45 -16.73 12.68 -17.22
C VAL A 45 -16.48 11.20 -16.94
N VAL A 46 -17.54 10.47 -16.61
CA VAL A 46 -17.51 9.02 -16.35
C VAL A 46 -18.27 8.31 -17.48
N PRO A 47 -17.59 7.92 -18.57
CA PRO A 47 -18.24 7.28 -19.71
C PRO A 47 -18.70 5.87 -19.36
N GLU A 48 -19.81 5.43 -19.94
CA GLU A 48 -20.33 4.05 -19.85
C GLU A 48 -20.26 3.30 -21.19
N SER A 49 -20.03 4.03 -22.28
CA SER A 49 -19.93 3.52 -23.65
C SER A 49 -18.81 4.22 -24.44
N GLU A 50 -18.33 3.59 -25.52
CA GLU A 50 -17.35 4.21 -26.42
C GLU A 50 -17.89 5.50 -27.03
N LYS A 51 -19.20 5.58 -27.27
CA LYS A 51 -19.87 6.80 -27.71
C LYS A 51 -19.69 7.94 -26.69
N ASP A 52 -19.78 7.67 -25.39
CA ASP A 52 -19.57 8.70 -24.37
C ASP A 52 -18.13 9.24 -24.41
N ILE A 53 -17.15 8.39 -24.74
CA ILE A 53 -15.75 8.81 -24.93
C ILE A 53 -15.66 9.75 -26.15
N VAL A 54 -16.29 9.38 -27.27
CA VAL A 54 -16.34 10.21 -28.49
C VAL A 54 -17.02 11.57 -28.22
N ASP A 55 -18.11 11.57 -27.47
CA ASP A 55 -18.83 12.79 -27.10
C ASP A 55 -17.99 13.65 -26.16
N ALA A 56 -17.25 13.05 -25.21
CA ALA A 56 -16.32 13.76 -24.33
C ALA A 56 -15.14 14.39 -25.09
N ILE A 57 -14.58 13.70 -26.09
CA ILE A 57 -13.54 14.24 -26.97
C ILE A 57 -14.08 15.42 -27.77
N SER A 58 -15.27 15.28 -28.34
CA SER A 58 -15.94 16.35 -29.10
C SER A 58 -16.25 17.56 -28.22
N TYR A 59 -16.69 17.33 -26.99
CA TYR A 59 -16.91 18.38 -26.00
C TYR A 59 -15.61 19.09 -25.60
N ALA A 60 -14.54 18.34 -25.32
CA ALA A 60 -13.23 18.88 -25.00
C ALA A 60 -12.72 19.81 -26.12
N ARG A 61 -12.81 19.36 -27.38
CA ARG A 61 -12.50 20.17 -28.56
C ARG A 61 -13.31 21.45 -28.62
N ALA A 62 -14.65 21.34 -28.52
CA ALA A 62 -15.54 22.49 -28.61
C ALA A 62 -15.33 23.54 -27.51
N LYS A 63 -14.80 23.12 -26.35
CA LYS A 63 -14.52 23.98 -25.20
C LYS A 63 -13.04 24.35 -25.03
N GLY A 64 -12.15 23.88 -25.89
CA GLY A 64 -10.70 24.10 -25.77
C GLY A 64 -10.09 23.48 -24.50
N LEU A 65 -10.67 22.39 -24.00
CA LEU A 65 -10.20 21.69 -22.80
C LEU A 65 -9.18 20.62 -23.16
N CYS A 66 -8.18 20.44 -22.30
CA CYS A 66 -7.24 19.32 -22.39
C CYS A 66 -7.86 18.07 -21.77
N LEU A 67 -8.06 17.02 -22.56
CA LEU A 67 -8.61 15.76 -22.10
C LEU A 67 -7.50 14.90 -21.47
N LEU A 68 -7.75 14.45 -20.24
CA LEU A 68 -6.91 13.50 -19.53
C LEU A 68 -7.69 12.21 -19.25
N ALA A 69 -7.34 11.13 -19.96
CA ALA A 69 -7.88 9.81 -19.67
C ALA A 69 -7.27 9.24 -18.39
N ALA A 70 -8.11 8.75 -17.49
CA ALA A 70 -7.71 8.23 -16.19
C ALA A 70 -8.32 6.86 -15.92
N GLY A 71 -7.44 5.87 -15.73
CA GLY A 71 -7.82 4.54 -15.20
C GLY A 71 -7.66 4.50 -13.68
N GLY A 72 -6.49 4.06 -13.19
CA GLY A 72 -6.23 3.91 -11.75
C GLY A 72 -5.79 5.17 -10.99
N GLY A 73 -5.54 6.28 -11.68
CA GLY A 73 -5.21 7.57 -11.04
C GLY A 73 -3.77 7.71 -10.49
N ASN A 74 -2.83 6.83 -10.87
CA ASN A 74 -1.45 6.83 -10.35
C ASN A 74 -0.44 7.71 -11.13
N GLY A 75 -0.76 8.19 -12.33
CA GLY A 75 0.20 8.88 -13.21
C GLY A 75 0.49 10.34 -12.84
N THR A 76 1.36 10.58 -11.85
CA THR A 76 1.60 11.91 -11.22
C THR A 76 2.20 12.99 -12.14
N PHE A 77 2.63 12.61 -13.34
CA PHE A 77 3.18 13.49 -14.37
C PHE A 77 2.16 14.39 -15.06
N ALA A 78 0.89 13.98 -15.09
CA ALA A 78 -0.15 14.71 -15.80
C ALA A 78 -0.78 15.75 -14.84
N PRO A 79 -0.69 17.06 -15.18
CA PRO A 79 -1.30 18.10 -14.40
C PRO A 79 -2.82 18.06 -14.53
N VAL A 80 -3.52 18.38 -13.45
CA VAL A 80 -4.98 18.55 -13.42
C VAL A 80 -5.27 19.95 -12.89
N GLY A 81 -6.08 20.70 -13.63
CA GLY A 81 -6.48 22.06 -13.29
C GLY A 81 -7.72 22.50 -14.05
N ALA A 82 -8.06 23.78 -13.94
CA ALA A 82 -9.31 24.34 -14.47
C ALA A 82 -9.49 24.26 -16.01
N GLN A 83 -8.48 23.79 -16.75
CA GLN A 83 -8.54 23.55 -18.20
C GLN A 83 -8.53 22.06 -18.56
N THR A 84 -8.73 21.19 -17.56
CA THR A 84 -8.72 19.74 -17.73
C THR A 84 -10.15 19.20 -17.81
N LEU A 85 -10.43 18.40 -18.83
CA LEU A 85 -11.52 17.42 -18.80
C LEU A 85 -10.93 16.11 -18.29
N TYR A 86 -11.35 15.68 -17.11
CA TYR A 86 -10.88 14.44 -16.50
C TYR A 86 -11.81 13.29 -16.91
N LEU A 87 -11.36 12.41 -17.81
CA LEU A 87 -12.14 11.28 -18.30
C LEU A 87 -11.87 10.05 -17.43
N ASP A 88 -12.73 9.79 -16.45
CA ASP A 88 -12.60 8.69 -15.48
C ASP A 88 -13.20 7.39 -16.04
N LEU A 89 -12.32 6.51 -16.51
CA LEU A 89 -12.67 5.24 -17.15
C LEU A 89 -13.10 4.15 -16.17
N LYS A 90 -13.39 4.45 -14.90
CA LYS A 90 -13.74 3.45 -13.86
C LYS A 90 -14.83 2.43 -14.25
N ARG A 91 -15.72 2.77 -15.20
CA ARG A 91 -16.76 1.86 -15.73
C ARG A 91 -16.25 0.89 -16.80
N PHE A 92 -15.14 1.20 -17.46
CA PHE A 92 -14.42 0.33 -18.39
C PHE A 92 -13.43 -0.58 -17.65
N ASN A 93 -13.89 -1.28 -16.61
CA ASN A 93 -13.05 -2.09 -15.72
C ASN A 93 -13.22 -3.61 -15.92
N THR A 94 -13.77 -4.02 -17.05
CA THR A 94 -13.97 -5.42 -17.42
C THR A 94 -12.64 -6.15 -17.57
N VAL A 95 -12.59 -7.40 -17.11
CA VAL A 95 -11.47 -8.32 -17.34
C VAL A 95 -12.05 -9.61 -17.90
N SER A 96 -11.71 -9.94 -19.15
CA SER A 96 -12.21 -11.12 -19.85
C SER A 96 -11.04 -12.02 -20.20
N LEU A 97 -10.95 -13.18 -19.54
CA LEU A 97 -9.95 -14.19 -19.83
C LEU A 97 -10.47 -15.16 -20.89
N ASP A 98 -9.67 -15.38 -21.93
CA ASP A 98 -9.84 -16.47 -22.89
C ASP A 98 -8.70 -17.48 -22.70
N ALA A 99 -9.01 -18.54 -21.94
CA ALA A 99 -8.05 -19.61 -21.67
C ALA A 99 -7.65 -20.39 -22.93
N ALA A 100 -8.56 -20.55 -23.89
CA ALA A 100 -8.30 -21.27 -25.13
C ALA A 100 -7.32 -20.49 -26.02
N ALA A 101 -7.49 -19.17 -26.09
CA ALA A 101 -6.57 -18.27 -26.79
C ALA A 101 -5.32 -17.90 -25.96
N SER A 102 -5.23 -18.34 -24.70
CA SER A 102 -4.17 -17.93 -23.75
C SER A 102 -3.99 -16.41 -23.69
N SER A 103 -5.11 -15.69 -23.60
CA SER A 103 -5.12 -14.23 -23.57
C SER A 103 -6.12 -13.66 -22.56
N VAL A 104 -5.88 -12.42 -22.12
CA VAL A 104 -6.79 -11.66 -21.28
C VAL A 104 -7.00 -10.27 -21.87
N THR A 105 -8.26 -9.87 -22.02
CA THR A 105 -8.65 -8.51 -22.41
C THR A 105 -9.02 -7.70 -21.16
N VAL A 106 -8.33 -6.58 -20.98
CA VAL A 106 -8.40 -5.72 -19.79
C VAL A 106 -8.89 -4.34 -20.21
N GLY A 107 -9.99 -3.87 -19.60
CA GLY A 107 -10.54 -2.54 -19.85
C GLY A 107 -9.66 -1.40 -19.33
N GLY A 108 -9.79 -0.22 -19.94
CA GLY A 108 -9.00 0.98 -19.66
C GLY A 108 -9.03 1.46 -18.21
N GLY A 109 -10.13 1.20 -17.50
CA GLY A 109 -10.33 1.51 -16.07
C GLY A 109 -10.03 0.38 -15.10
N ALA A 110 -9.63 -0.80 -15.57
CA ALA A 110 -9.37 -1.94 -14.70
C ALA A 110 -8.13 -1.72 -13.83
N ARG A 111 -8.20 -2.18 -12.58
CA ARG A 111 -7.09 -2.15 -11.62
C ARG A 111 -6.37 -3.49 -11.59
N THR A 112 -5.10 -3.46 -11.26
CA THR A 112 -4.22 -4.64 -11.22
C THR A 112 -4.80 -5.78 -10.37
N GLY A 113 -5.37 -5.49 -9.19
CA GLY A 113 -5.96 -6.52 -8.34
C GLY A 113 -7.14 -7.25 -8.99
N GLN A 114 -7.93 -6.56 -9.83
CA GLN A 114 -9.02 -7.19 -10.60
C GLN A 114 -8.48 -8.14 -11.66
N VAL A 115 -7.42 -7.70 -12.37
CA VAL A 115 -6.76 -8.51 -13.41
C VAL A 115 -6.11 -9.75 -12.80
N LEU A 116 -5.32 -9.57 -11.75
CA LEU A 116 -4.67 -10.68 -11.05
C LEU A 116 -5.69 -11.66 -10.50
N LYS A 117 -6.77 -11.18 -9.88
CA LYS A 117 -7.82 -12.07 -9.38
C LYS A 117 -8.44 -12.91 -10.51
N ALA A 118 -8.88 -12.28 -11.60
CA ALA A 118 -9.52 -12.98 -12.71
C ALA A 118 -8.60 -14.04 -13.35
N CYS A 119 -7.31 -13.71 -13.54
CA CYS A 119 -6.35 -14.67 -14.09
C CYS A 119 -6.04 -15.80 -13.09
N THR A 120 -5.75 -15.47 -11.83
CA THR A 120 -5.31 -16.45 -10.83
C THR A 120 -6.42 -17.41 -10.43
N ASP A 121 -7.68 -16.96 -10.36
CA ASP A 121 -8.86 -17.83 -10.16
C ASP A 121 -8.95 -18.93 -11.24
N ALA A 122 -8.46 -18.66 -12.46
CA ALA A 122 -8.47 -19.58 -13.59
C ALA A 122 -7.13 -20.33 -13.79
N GLY A 123 -6.16 -20.17 -12.88
CA GLY A 123 -4.85 -20.83 -12.98
C GLY A 123 -3.86 -20.15 -13.94
N PHE A 124 -4.11 -18.90 -14.32
CA PHE A 124 -3.26 -18.12 -15.21
C PHE A 124 -2.68 -16.87 -14.53
N TYR A 125 -1.68 -16.27 -15.15
CA TYR A 125 -1.17 -14.95 -14.81
C TYR A 125 -0.71 -14.20 -16.04
N THR A 126 -0.57 -12.89 -15.94
CA THR A 126 0.10 -12.04 -16.94
C THR A 126 0.98 -11.04 -16.18
N SER A 127 1.81 -10.25 -16.87
CA SER A 127 2.68 -9.25 -16.25
C SER A 127 1.91 -8.25 -15.38
N TRP A 128 2.50 -7.83 -14.24
CA TRP A 128 1.80 -6.98 -13.27
C TRP A 128 2.76 -6.06 -12.48
N PRO A 129 2.29 -4.88 -12.02
CA PRO A 129 3.01 -4.02 -11.09
C PRO A 129 2.91 -4.54 -9.65
N HIS A 130 3.78 -4.04 -8.77
CA HIS A 130 3.82 -4.43 -7.34
C HIS A 130 2.69 -3.79 -6.50
N SER A 131 1.52 -3.52 -7.08
CA SER A 131 0.39 -2.85 -6.43
C SER A 131 -0.91 -3.28 -7.07
N ASP A 132 -1.93 -3.55 -6.25
CA ASP A 132 -3.26 -3.94 -6.72
C ASP A 132 -4.10 -2.74 -7.14
N THR A 133 -3.74 -1.52 -6.71
CA THR A 133 -4.52 -0.30 -6.98
C THR A 133 -4.16 0.37 -8.30
N VAL A 134 -2.97 0.07 -8.84
CA VAL A 134 -2.49 0.64 -10.10
C VAL A 134 -3.43 0.29 -11.25
N GLY A 135 -3.80 1.31 -12.04
CA GLY A 135 -4.55 1.14 -13.28
C GLY A 135 -3.74 0.33 -14.30
N TYR A 136 -4.26 -0.82 -14.70
CA TYR A 136 -3.50 -1.81 -15.44
C TYR A 136 -3.10 -1.33 -16.83
N THR A 137 -4.03 -0.71 -17.56
CA THR A 137 -3.76 -0.16 -18.90
C THR A 137 -2.71 0.93 -18.86
N GLY A 138 -2.78 1.87 -17.90
CA GLY A 138 -1.74 2.89 -17.71
C GLY A 138 -0.37 2.28 -17.40
N PHE A 139 -0.33 1.21 -16.61
CA PHE A 139 0.90 0.44 -16.37
C PHE A 139 1.47 -0.15 -17.67
N VAL A 140 0.64 -0.71 -18.56
CA VAL A 140 1.11 -1.23 -19.85
C VAL A 140 1.64 -0.11 -20.75
N LEU A 141 0.91 1.02 -20.84
CA LEU A 141 1.23 2.10 -21.79
C LEU A 141 2.62 2.73 -21.60
N GLY A 142 3.13 2.80 -20.36
CA GLY A 142 4.50 3.28 -20.09
C GLY A 142 5.55 2.18 -19.95
N GLY A 143 5.28 0.97 -20.46
CA GLY A 143 6.23 -0.15 -20.58
C GLY A 143 5.90 -1.35 -19.70
N GLY A 144 5.38 -1.12 -18.51
CA GLY A 144 4.94 -2.17 -17.60
C GLY A 144 6.09 -2.95 -16.93
N ASN A 145 6.84 -2.27 -16.07
CA ASN A 145 7.90 -2.86 -15.26
C ASN A 145 7.32 -3.58 -14.02
N GLY A 146 7.53 -4.89 -13.94
CA GLY A 146 6.94 -5.74 -12.91
C GLY A 146 7.85 -6.87 -12.46
N ILE A 147 7.34 -7.73 -11.58
CA ILE A 147 8.13 -8.85 -11.01
C ILE A 147 8.38 -9.96 -12.05
N ALA A 148 7.48 -10.12 -13.02
CA ALA A 148 7.61 -11.09 -14.11
C ALA A 148 8.58 -10.69 -15.22
N VAL A 149 9.27 -9.53 -15.11
CA VAL A 149 10.18 -9.04 -16.15
C VAL A 149 11.30 -10.04 -16.46
N GLY A 150 11.82 -10.73 -15.44
CA GLY A 150 12.85 -11.76 -15.62
C GLY A 150 12.36 -12.96 -16.43
N LEU A 151 11.07 -13.29 -16.36
CA LEU A 151 10.45 -14.42 -17.04
C LEU A 151 10.07 -14.09 -18.49
N HIS A 152 9.36 -12.98 -18.69
CA HIS A 152 8.62 -12.71 -19.93
C HIS A 152 8.98 -11.38 -20.60
N GLY A 153 9.92 -10.62 -20.04
CA GLY A 153 10.17 -9.25 -20.46
C GLY A 153 9.14 -8.26 -19.91
N MET A 154 9.09 -7.06 -20.49
CA MET A 154 8.21 -5.99 -20.05
C MET A 154 6.75 -6.33 -20.36
N ALA A 155 5.76 -5.73 -19.68
CA ALA A 155 4.34 -6.08 -19.94
C ALA A 155 3.93 -5.84 -21.41
N ILE A 156 4.51 -4.81 -22.04
CA ILE A 156 4.34 -4.50 -23.47
C ILE A 156 4.74 -5.65 -24.40
N ASP A 157 5.65 -6.53 -23.97
CA ASP A 157 6.10 -7.67 -24.77
C ASP A 157 5.02 -8.76 -24.85
N SER A 158 4.10 -8.77 -23.88
CA SER A 158 2.93 -9.67 -23.84
C SER A 158 1.68 -9.08 -24.52
N VAL A 159 1.70 -7.83 -25.00
CA VAL A 159 0.54 -7.21 -25.65
C VAL A 159 0.25 -7.84 -27.01
N LEU A 160 -1.01 -8.14 -27.27
CA LEU A 160 -1.52 -8.67 -28.53
C LEU A 160 -2.22 -7.58 -29.35
N SER A 161 -3.10 -6.79 -28.72
CA SER A 161 -3.83 -5.71 -29.39
C SER A 161 -4.31 -4.63 -28.42
N PHE A 162 -4.69 -3.48 -28.97
CA PHE A 162 -5.41 -2.41 -28.27
C PHE A 162 -6.69 -2.06 -29.03
N ARG A 163 -7.71 -1.67 -28.27
CA ARG A 163 -8.88 -0.95 -28.78
C ARG A 163 -8.81 0.50 -28.33
N VAL A 164 -8.83 1.44 -29.28
CA VAL A 164 -8.48 2.84 -29.02
C VAL A 164 -9.51 3.77 -29.65
N VAL A 165 -9.99 4.75 -28.89
CA VAL A 165 -10.71 5.91 -29.45
C VAL A 165 -9.69 7.02 -29.74
N THR A 166 -9.62 7.42 -31.00
CA THR A 166 -8.67 8.43 -31.51
C THR A 166 -9.17 9.85 -31.20
N ALA A 167 -8.32 10.87 -31.41
CA ALA A 167 -8.75 12.26 -31.25
C ALA A 167 -9.88 12.63 -32.23
N THR A 168 -9.95 12.01 -33.40
CA THR A 168 -11.04 12.22 -34.37
C THR A 168 -12.37 11.56 -33.97
N GLY A 169 -12.38 10.77 -32.89
CA GLY A 169 -13.56 10.05 -32.41
C GLY A 169 -13.80 8.72 -33.11
N GLN A 170 -12.83 8.24 -33.91
CA GLN A 170 -12.89 6.90 -34.49
C GLN A 170 -12.42 5.86 -33.47
N THR A 171 -13.05 4.69 -33.48
CA THR A 171 -12.55 3.56 -32.70
C THR A 171 -11.82 2.59 -33.61
N VAL A 172 -10.58 2.26 -33.26
CA VAL A 172 -9.70 1.37 -34.02
C VAL A 172 -9.22 0.22 -33.15
N ASP A 173 -9.11 -0.96 -33.75
CA ASP A 173 -8.47 -2.14 -33.16
C ASP A 173 -7.10 -2.32 -33.81
N ILE A 174 -6.03 -2.12 -33.06
CA ILE A 174 -4.66 -2.13 -33.57
C ILE A 174 -3.82 -3.23 -32.93
N SER A 175 -2.95 -3.85 -33.73
CA SER A 175 -2.14 -4.99 -33.31
C SER A 175 -0.81 -5.06 -34.06
N ALA A 176 -0.03 -6.11 -33.80
CA ALA A 176 1.23 -6.36 -34.51
C ALA A 176 1.01 -6.73 -36.00
N THR A 177 -0.22 -7.02 -36.41
CA THR A 177 -0.57 -7.32 -37.81
C THR A 177 -1.26 -6.14 -38.50
N SER A 178 -1.40 -4.99 -37.84
CA SER A 178 -1.84 -3.75 -38.49
C SER A 178 -0.78 -3.26 -39.48
N GLU A 179 -1.15 -2.32 -40.34
CA GLU A 179 -0.25 -1.74 -41.37
C GLU A 179 -0.23 -0.21 -41.27
N GLY A 180 0.80 0.42 -41.86
CA GLY A 180 0.93 1.88 -41.92
C GLY A 180 0.85 2.56 -40.56
N ASP A 181 0.11 3.66 -40.50
CA ASP A 181 -0.01 4.53 -39.34
C ASP A 181 -0.56 3.82 -38.09
N GLU A 182 -1.44 2.83 -38.26
CA GLU A 182 -2.01 2.04 -37.16
C GLU A 182 -0.95 1.15 -36.50
N LEU A 183 -0.05 0.58 -37.30
CA LEU A 183 1.07 -0.21 -36.79
C LEU A 183 2.04 0.67 -35.99
N GLU A 184 2.31 1.89 -36.47
CA GLU A 184 3.14 2.85 -35.75
C GLU A 184 2.51 3.27 -34.41
N LEU A 185 1.19 3.50 -34.38
CA LEU A 185 0.45 3.75 -33.14
C LEU A 185 0.54 2.57 -32.18
N PHE A 186 0.36 1.34 -32.66
CA PHE A 186 0.48 0.14 -31.84
C PHE A 186 1.88 0.01 -31.21
N HIS A 187 2.94 0.26 -31.98
CA HIS A 187 4.31 0.28 -31.47
C HIS A 187 4.51 1.37 -30.41
N ALA A 188 3.96 2.56 -30.61
CA ALA A 188 4.04 3.68 -29.67
C ALA A 188 3.28 3.42 -28.37
N LEU A 189 2.07 2.83 -28.44
CA LEU A 189 1.30 2.43 -27.25
C LEU A 189 2.02 1.38 -26.41
N CYS A 190 2.88 0.58 -27.02
CA CYS A 190 3.73 -0.38 -26.35
C CYS A 190 4.98 0.25 -25.72
N GLY A 191 4.81 1.22 -24.83
CA GLY A 191 5.89 1.74 -23.97
C GLY A 191 5.92 3.25 -23.79
N THR A 192 5.32 3.99 -24.72
CA THR A 192 5.28 5.46 -24.77
C THR A 192 3.87 5.99 -25.03
N GLY A 193 2.85 5.23 -24.63
CA GLY A 193 1.49 5.40 -25.14
C GLY A 193 0.64 6.51 -24.51
N HIS A 194 1.10 7.11 -23.40
CA HIS A 194 0.31 8.10 -22.67
C HIS A 194 -0.02 9.30 -23.56
N GLY A 195 -1.31 9.54 -23.79
CA GLY A 195 -1.79 10.71 -24.54
C GLY A 195 -1.86 10.56 -26.06
N LEU A 196 -1.72 9.34 -26.60
CA LEU A 196 -1.87 9.06 -28.05
C LEU A 196 -3.29 8.64 -28.45
N GLY A 197 -4.18 8.45 -27.47
CA GLY A 197 -5.58 8.05 -27.67
C GLY A 197 -6.20 7.61 -26.35
N VAL A 198 -7.51 7.38 -26.34
CA VAL A 198 -8.20 6.78 -25.19
C VAL A 198 -8.24 5.27 -25.39
N VAL A 199 -7.41 4.53 -24.64
CA VAL A 199 -7.40 3.07 -24.71
C VAL A 199 -8.59 2.51 -23.94
N VAL A 200 -9.54 1.94 -24.69
CA VAL A 200 -10.75 1.30 -24.18
C VAL A 200 -10.40 -0.05 -23.55
N SER A 201 -9.55 -0.83 -24.22
CA SER A 201 -9.05 -2.10 -23.71
C SER A 201 -7.70 -2.47 -24.31
N VAL A 202 -6.96 -3.30 -23.58
CA VAL A 202 -5.73 -3.95 -24.03
C VAL A 202 -5.86 -5.47 -23.88
N THR A 203 -5.45 -6.22 -24.89
CA THR A 203 -5.40 -7.68 -24.83
C THR A 203 -3.96 -8.13 -24.69
N LEU A 204 -3.68 -8.97 -23.69
CA LEU A 204 -2.34 -9.50 -23.42
C LEU A 204 -2.35 -11.03 -23.40
N ARG A 205 -1.20 -11.62 -23.67
CA ARG A 205 -0.91 -13.03 -23.40
C ARG A 205 -0.98 -13.29 -21.90
N VAL A 206 -1.53 -14.46 -21.55
CA VAL A 206 -1.43 -15.04 -20.21
C VAL A 206 -0.55 -16.30 -20.24
N TYR A 207 -0.05 -16.66 -19.07
CA TYR A 207 0.84 -17.78 -18.83
C TYR A 207 0.24 -18.68 -17.75
N PRO A 208 0.28 -20.01 -17.90
CA PRO A 208 -0.21 -20.92 -16.87
C PRO A 208 0.63 -20.84 -15.60
N ILE A 209 -0.02 -20.73 -14.43
CA ILE A 209 0.68 -20.75 -13.13
C ILE A 209 1.35 -22.12 -12.92
N SER A 210 0.79 -23.19 -13.47
CA SER A 210 1.34 -24.54 -13.37
C SER A 210 2.75 -24.67 -13.97
N GLU A 211 3.10 -23.86 -14.97
CA GLU A 211 4.44 -23.85 -15.58
C GLU A 211 5.51 -23.31 -14.64
N LEU A 212 5.13 -22.56 -13.61
CA LEU A 212 6.07 -22.08 -12.60
C LEU A 212 6.49 -23.19 -11.62
N GLY A 213 5.76 -24.30 -11.51
CA GLY A 213 6.13 -25.38 -10.58
C GLY A 213 6.15 -24.96 -9.10
N LEU A 214 5.28 -24.02 -8.70
CA LEU A 214 5.24 -23.49 -7.34
C LEU A 214 4.92 -24.58 -6.30
N THR A 215 5.67 -24.61 -5.20
CA THR A 215 5.34 -25.44 -4.03
C THR A 215 4.09 -24.87 -3.34
N ASP A 216 3.05 -25.70 -3.19
CA ASP A 216 1.77 -25.33 -2.58
C ASP A 216 1.14 -24.05 -3.16
N GLY A 217 1.32 -23.82 -4.47
CA GLY A 217 0.79 -22.63 -5.16
C GLY A 217 1.36 -21.29 -4.67
N SER A 218 2.53 -21.32 -4.03
CA SER A 218 3.09 -20.16 -3.34
C SER A 218 4.46 -19.75 -3.89
N ILE A 219 4.69 -18.44 -3.91
CA ILE A 219 5.99 -17.82 -4.19
C ILE A 219 6.86 -18.00 -2.96
N TRP A 220 8.06 -18.56 -3.13
CA TRP A 220 9.02 -18.67 -2.04
C TRP A 220 9.68 -17.30 -1.78
N ASN A 221 9.89 -16.95 -0.51
CA ASN A 221 10.43 -15.66 -0.11
C ASN A 221 11.48 -15.80 0.99
N ARG A 222 12.57 -15.03 0.85
CA ARG A 222 13.57 -14.82 1.89
C ARG A 222 13.69 -13.33 2.19
N ARG A 223 13.77 -12.98 3.47
CA ARG A 223 13.91 -11.59 3.92
C ARG A 223 14.89 -11.49 5.07
N LEU A 224 15.86 -10.59 4.93
CA LEU A 224 16.78 -10.16 5.99
C LEU A 224 16.52 -8.70 6.31
N VAL A 225 16.54 -8.37 7.60
CA VAL A 225 16.43 -6.98 8.09
C VAL A 225 17.73 -6.63 8.80
N PHE A 226 18.29 -5.48 8.45
CA PHE A 226 19.53 -4.94 8.99
C PHE A 226 19.29 -3.57 9.63
N THR A 227 20.12 -3.25 10.62
CA THR A 227 20.27 -1.87 11.10
C THR A 227 21.23 -1.10 10.19
N THR A 228 21.33 0.21 10.40
CA THR A 228 22.26 1.07 9.64
C THR A 228 23.73 0.68 9.83
N ALA A 229 24.09 0.01 10.93
CA ALA A 229 25.44 -0.46 11.22
C ALA A 229 25.92 -1.56 10.26
N SER A 230 24.99 -2.28 9.61
CA SER A 230 25.29 -3.39 8.70
C SER A 230 24.97 -3.05 7.24
N LEU A 231 24.93 -1.75 6.91
CA LEU A 231 24.63 -1.26 5.56
C LEU A 231 25.59 -1.81 4.51
N ASP A 232 26.90 -1.82 4.79
CA ASP A 232 27.90 -2.31 3.85
C ASP A 232 27.70 -3.79 3.52
N VAL A 233 27.32 -4.60 4.51
CA VAL A 233 27.03 -6.02 4.34
C VAL A 233 25.79 -6.21 3.46
N ALA A 234 24.73 -5.45 3.70
CA ALA A 234 23.51 -5.51 2.90
C ALA A 234 23.77 -5.06 1.44
N ALA A 235 24.52 -3.98 1.25
CA ALA A 235 24.89 -3.44 -0.07
C ALA A 235 25.77 -4.43 -0.86
N ALA A 236 26.81 -4.98 -0.23
CA ALA A 236 27.69 -5.96 -0.84
C ALA A 236 26.94 -7.26 -1.19
N THR A 237 25.98 -7.68 -0.35
CA THR A 237 25.16 -8.87 -0.61
C THR A 237 24.19 -8.64 -1.77
N PHE A 238 23.55 -7.47 -1.84
CA PHE A 238 22.71 -7.13 -2.98
C PHE A 238 23.49 -7.12 -4.30
N SER A 239 24.74 -6.65 -4.31
CA SER A 239 25.59 -6.69 -5.51
C SER A 239 25.88 -8.11 -6.02
N ARG A 240 25.92 -9.13 -5.13
CA ARG A 240 26.05 -10.55 -5.55
C ARG A 240 24.75 -11.13 -6.12
N LEU A 241 23.63 -10.44 -5.98
CA LEU A 241 22.29 -10.87 -6.42
C LEU A 241 21.81 -10.13 -7.68
N GLN A 242 22.66 -9.33 -8.33
CA GLN A 242 22.28 -8.61 -9.54
C GLN A 242 22.30 -9.50 -10.78
N ASN A 243 21.37 -9.26 -11.71
CA ASN A 243 21.15 -10.07 -12.91
C ASN A 243 21.02 -11.58 -12.60
N PRO A 244 20.08 -11.96 -11.71
CA PRO A 244 19.93 -13.34 -11.27
C PRO A 244 19.28 -14.24 -12.34
N ALA A 245 18.99 -15.49 -11.97
CA ALA A 245 18.13 -16.37 -12.77
C ALA A 245 16.74 -15.75 -13.03
N PRO A 246 16.07 -16.07 -14.15
CA PRO A 246 14.75 -15.51 -14.54
C PRO A 246 13.66 -15.53 -13.47
N THR A 247 13.64 -16.55 -12.62
CA THR A 247 12.64 -16.80 -11.58
C THR A 247 12.91 -16.06 -10.26
N LEU A 248 14.10 -15.49 -10.08
CA LEU A 248 14.50 -14.81 -8.85
C LEU A 248 14.37 -13.28 -9.00
N SER A 249 13.71 -12.64 -8.04
CA SER A 249 13.59 -11.18 -7.94
C SER A 249 14.13 -10.66 -6.59
N PRO A 250 15.41 -10.24 -6.54
CA PRO A 250 16.01 -9.60 -5.38
C PRO A 250 15.63 -8.13 -5.26
N VAL A 251 15.38 -7.68 -4.03
CA VAL A 251 15.05 -6.30 -3.69
C VAL A 251 15.81 -5.87 -2.43
N LEU A 252 16.55 -4.76 -2.52
CA LEU A 252 17.07 -4.03 -1.38
C LEU A 252 16.23 -2.76 -1.15
N LEU A 253 15.79 -2.54 0.08
CA LEU A 253 14.84 -1.50 0.45
C LEU A 253 15.35 -0.69 1.64
N PHE A 254 15.33 0.64 1.53
CA PHE A 254 15.49 1.57 2.63
C PHE A 254 14.13 2.14 3.02
N VAL A 255 13.75 1.94 4.27
CA VAL A 255 12.48 2.40 4.83
C VAL A 255 12.65 2.82 6.28
N ARG A 256 11.72 3.62 6.78
CA ARG A 256 11.58 3.88 8.22
C ARG A 256 10.46 3.05 8.81
N GLY A 257 10.64 2.62 10.06
CA GLY A 257 9.62 1.86 10.79
C GLY A 257 8.36 2.70 11.08
N GLY A 258 7.22 2.03 11.28
CA GLY A 258 5.99 2.66 11.77
C GLY A 258 6.08 2.85 13.30
N GLY A 259 6.35 4.06 13.75
CA GLY A 259 6.43 4.40 15.17
C GLY A 259 7.03 5.78 15.40
N PRO A 260 6.98 6.34 16.62
CA PRO A 260 7.39 7.72 16.89
C PRO A 260 8.87 8.01 16.55
N ALA A 261 9.74 7.01 16.72
CA ALA A 261 11.15 7.11 16.36
C ALA A 261 11.41 7.01 14.85
N ALA A 262 10.50 6.39 14.08
CA ALA A 262 10.64 6.16 12.64
C ALA A 262 12.08 5.76 12.25
N ALA A 263 12.64 4.77 12.96
CA ALA A 263 14.05 4.41 12.82
C ALA A 263 14.32 3.87 11.41
N PRO A 264 15.46 4.24 10.79
CA PRO A 264 15.86 3.73 9.49
C PRO A 264 16.16 2.23 9.57
N MET A 265 15.68 1.48 8.58
CA MET A 265 15.88 0.05 8.43
C MET A 265 16.26 -0.27 7.00
N ILE A 266 17.09 -1.30 6.85
CA ILE A 266 17.51 -1.83 5.55
C ILE A 266 16.94 -3.24 5.45
N MET A 267 16.19 -3.51 4.39
CA MET A 267 15.60 -4.81 4.14
C MET A 267 16.12 -5.36 2.82
N LEU A 268 16.74 -6.54 2.87
CA LEU A 268 17.18 -7.27 1.68
C LEU A 268 16.31 -8.52 1.56
N SER A 269 15.64 -8.68 0.43
CA SER A 269 14.74 -9.81 0.19
C SER A 269 14.92 -10.40 -1.19
N ALA A 270 14.52 -11.66 -1.36
CA ALA A 270 14.36 -12.28 -2.65
C ALA A 270 13.04 -13.05 -2.71
N SER A 271 12.33 -12.90 -3.82
CA SER A 271 11.15 -13.68 -4.16
C SER A 271 11.50 -14.62 -5.31
N TYR A 272 11.12 -15.89 -5.21
CA TYR A 272 11.40 -16.92 -6.21
C TYR A 272 10.09 -17.53 -6.73
N MET A 273 9.86 -17.37 -8.03
CA MET A 273 8.69 -17.89 -8.75
C MET A 273 9.04 -19.27 -9.32
N GLY A 274 9.16 -20.26 -8.44
CA GLY A 274 9.52 -21.63 -8.78
C GLY A 274 9.33 -22.60 -7.61
N PRO A 275 9.81 -23.84 -7.73
CA PRO A 275 9.89 -24.77 -6.60
C PRO A 275 10.66 -24.15 -5.41
N ALA A 276 10.18 -24.38 -4.18
CA ALA A 276 10.76 -23.77 -2.99
C ALA A 276 12.23 -24.17 -2.75
N ASP A 277 12.59 -25.41 -3.06
CA ASP A 277 13.96 -25.92 -2.89
C ASP A 277 14.96 -25.19 -3.80
N ASP A 278 14.56 -24.90 -5.05
CA ASP A 278 15.38 -24.14 -5.98
C ASP A 278 15.56 -22.68 -5.53
N GLY A 279 14.56 -22.14 -4.82
CA GLY A 279 14.63 -20.81 -4.20
C GLY A 279 15.74 -20.71 -3.16
N LEU A 280 15.98 -21.77 -2.37
CA LEU A 280 17.08 -21.83 -1.40
C LEU A 280 18.44 -21.68 -2.10
N THR A 281 18.63 -22.41 -3.20
CA THR A 281 19.87 -22.36 -3.99
C THR A 281 20.03 -21.04 -4.73
N ALA A 282 18.97 -20.56 -5.39
CA ALA A 282 19.00 -19.31 -6.16
C ALA A 282 19.29 -18.08 -5.27
N ALA A 283 18.85 -18.12 -4.01
CA ALA A 283 19.07 -17.07 -3.03
C ALA A 283 20.23 -17.36 -2.05
N ALA A 284 21.17 -18.26 -2.41
CA ALA A 284 22.27 -18.70 -1.54
C ALA A 284 23.01 -17.55 -0.79
N PRO A 285 23.32 -16.39 -1.40
CA PRO A 285 23.96 -15.28 -0.69
C PRO A 285 23.20 -14.75 0.54
N LEU A 286 21.88 -15.03 0.65
CA LEU A 286 21.05 -14.66 1.80
C LEU A 286 21.10 -15.68 2.96
N PHE A 287 21.86 -16.75 2.80
CA PHE A 287 22.11 -17.78 3.80
C PHE A 287 23.57 -17.80 4.29
N ASP A 288 24.46 -17.00 3.70
CA ASP A 288 25.84 -16.84 4.15
C ASP A 288 25.88 -16.51 5.66
N GLU A 289 26.60 -17.32 6.45
CA GLU A 289 26.65 -17.18 7.91
C GLU A 289 27.08 -15.77 8.36
N ALA A 290 28.07 -15.19 7.67
CA ALA A 290 28.56 -13.84 7.93
C ALA A 290 27.50 -12.75 7.67
N VAL A 291 26.64 -12.96 6.66
CA VAL A 291 25.53 -12.04 6.36
C VAL A 291 24.43 -12.20 7.41
N MET A 292 24.11 -13.45 7.76
CA MET A 292 23.09 -13.79 8.74
C MET A 292 23.41 -13.29 10.14
N ALA A 293 24.68 -13.37 10.56
CA ALA A 293 25.14 -12.86 11.85
C ALA A 293 24.94 -11.34 12.01
N GLN A 294 24.80 -10.60 10.91
CA GLN A 294 24.62 -9.14 10.89
C GLN A 294 23.13 -8.75 10.74
N ALA A 295 22.27 -9.68 10.36
CA ALA A 295 20.84 -9.43 10.24
C ALA A 295 20.18 -9.47 11.63
N VAL A 296 19.40 -8.45 11.96
CA VAL A 296 18.59 -8.44 13.20
C VAL A 296 17.34 -9.32 13.08
N LYS A 297 16.96 -9.66 11.85
CA LYS A 297 15.88 -10.60 11.57
C LYS A 297 16.14 -11.31 10.25
N ALA A 298 15.82 -12.59 10.21
CA ALA A 298 15.84 -13.40 9.01
C ALA A 298 14.61 -14.29 8.96
N ASP A 299 13.79 -14.12 7.92
CA ASP A 299 12.56 -14.88 7.71
C ASP A 299 12.63 -15.60 6.37
N THR A 300 12.27 -16.88 6.35
CA THR A 300 11.90 -17.59 5.11
C THR A 300 10.41 -17.87 5.19
N GLY A 301 9.69 -17.66 4.10
CA GLY A 301 8.26 -17.90 4.05
C GLY A 301 7.75 -18.13 2.64
N ALA A 302 6.47 -18.45 2.55
CA ALA A 302 5.76 -18.64 1.31
C ALA A 302 4.62 -17.63 1.24
N THR A 303 4.42 -17.01 0.07
CA THR A 303 3.30 -16.10 -0.18
C THR A 303 2.42 -16.76 -1.24
N PRO A 304 1.14 -17.05 -0.96
CA PRO A 304 0.23 -17.57 -1.99
C PRO A 304 0.28 -16.67 -3.21
N PHE A 305 0.35 -17.25 -4.41
CA PHE A 305 0.53 -16.48 -5.63
C PHE A 305 -0.56 -15.39 -5.78
N ALA A 306 -1.82 -15.71 -5.48
CA ALA A 306 -2.95 -14.76 -5.48
C ALA A 306 -2.79 -13.55 -4.52
N HIS A 307 -1.84 -13.57 -3.58
CA HIS A 307 -1.56 -12.52 -2.61
C HIS A 307 -0.18 -11.88 -2.79
N MET A 308 0.45 -12.08 -3.95
CA MET A 308 1.78 -11.57 -4.32
C MET A 308 2.03 -10.07 -4.02
N ASN A 309 1.00 -9.22 -4.11
CA ASN A 309 1.13 -7.76 -3.91
C ASN A 309 0.89 -7.31 -2.47
N GLN A 310 0.45 -8.19 -1.57
CA GLN A 310 0.00 -7.82 -0.21
C GLN A 310 1.08 -7.06 0.58
N GLY A 311 2.36 -7.38 0.37
CA GLY A 311 3.49 -6.71 1.04
C GLY A 311 3.66 -5.23 0.71
N PHE A 312 3.07 -4.76 -0.39
CA PHE A 312 3.18 -3.38 -0.88
C PHE A 312 1.94 -2.53 -0.62
N ALA A 313 0.84 -3.10 -0.12
CA ALA A 313 -0.43 -2.39 0.10
C ALA A 313 -0.32 -1.10 0.93
N LYS A 314 0.70 -0.98 1.80
CA LYS A 314 0.96 0.24 2.57
C LYS A 314 1.29 1.46 1.70
N PHE A 315 1.85 1.25 0.50
CA PHE A 315 2.22 2.32 -0.43
C PHE A 315 1.02 2.79 -1.27
N ASP A 316 -0.10 2.06 -1.24
CA ASP A 316 -1.29 2.35 -2.05
C ASP A 316 -2.21 3.42 -1.43
N ARG A 317 -1.88 3.91 -0.23
CA ARG A 317 -2.65 4.97 0.44
C ARG A 317 -2.69 6.21 -0.46
N GLN A 318 -3.86 6.81 -0.60
CA GLN A 318 -4.07 8.05 -1.37
C GLN A 318 -3.67 9.30 -0.56
N GLY A 319 -3.57 10.44 -1.24
CA GLY A 319 -3.30 11.77 -0.66
C GLY A 319 -1.84 12.07 -0.36
N GLY A 320 -1.51 13.32 -0.03
CA GLY A 320 -0.12 13.75 0.13
C GLY A 320 0.65 13.76 -1.19
N TYR A 321 1.86 14.30 -1.15
CA TYR A 321 2.73 14.43 -2.31
C TYR A 321 3.60 13.19 -2.45
N LYS A 322 3.26 12.34 -3.42
CA LYS A 322 3.99 11.12 -3.74
C LYS A 322 4.43 11.08 -5.18
N GLU A 323 5.65 10.64 -5.43
CA GLU A 323 6.16 10.42 -6.78
C GLU A 323 7.11 9.22 -6.81
N ILE A 324 7.32 8.68 -8.01
CA ILE A 324 8.32 7.65 -8.24
C ILE A 324 9.37 8.23 -9.17
N ALA A 325 10.60 8.39 -8.66
CA ALA A 325 11.75 8.73 -9.48
C ALA A 325 12.61 7.48 -9.65
N SER A 326 12.80 7.04 -10.89
CA SER A 326 13.60 5.83 -11.17
C SER A 326 14.78 6.07 -12.09
N THR A 327 15.75 5.15 -12.04
CA THR A 327 16.78 5.00 -13.05
C THR A 327 17.11 3.52 -13.24
N ARG A 328 17.15 3.07 -14.50
CA ARG A 328 17.62 1.73 -14.87
C ARG A 328 19.12 1.72 -15.09
N LEU A 329 19.79 0.68 -14.60
CA LEU A 329 21.24 0.54 -14.58
C LEU A 329 21.63 -0.88 -15.01
N ARG A 330 22.83 -1.04 -15.59
CA ARG A 330 23.38 -2.38 -15.88
C ARG A 330 23.68 -3.13 -14.59
N ALA A 331 24.31 -2.41 -13.68
CA ALA A 331 24.65 -2.85 -12.33
C ALA A 331 24.74 -1.61 -11.41
N ILE A 332 24.76 -1.83 -10.10
CA ILE A 332 25.03 -0.78 -9.10
C ILE A 332 26.09 -1.26 -8.10
N SER A 333 27.07 -0.38 -7.82
CA SER A 333 28.15 -0.67 -6.87
C SER A 333 27.66 -0.58 -5.42
N PRO A 334 28.25 -1.35 -4.47
CA PRO A 334 27.95 -1.20 -3.05
C PRO A 334 28.17 0.23 -2.54
N ALA A 335 29.22 0.91 -3.03
CA ALA A 335 29.52 2.30 -2.68
C ALA A 335 28.39 3.26 -3.09
N ALA A 336 27.81 3.09 -4.28
CA ALA A 336 26.66 3.91 -4.71
C ALA A 336 25.43 3.64 -3.83
N VAL A 337 25.16 2.38 -3.47
CA VAL A 337 24.06 2.01 -2.56
C VAL A 337 24.22 2.68 -1.18
N VAL A 338 25.44 2.66 -0.64
CA VAL A 338 25.78 3.33 0.63
C VAL A 338 25.59 4.83 0.53
N ALA A 339 26.09 5.47 -0.53
CA ALA A 339 25.94 6.91 -0.73
C ALA A 339 24.47 7.34 -0.88
N VAL A 340 23.65 6.55 -1.57
CA VAL A 340 22.20 6.77 -1.65
C VAL A 340 21.56 6.66 -0.27
N PHE A 341 21.93 5.65 0.52
CA PHE A 341 21.40 5.47 1.88
C PHE A 341 21.67 6.73 2.72
N GLN A 342 22.90 7.25 2.71
CA GLN A 342 23.24 8.45 3.47
C GLN A 342 22.43 9.66 3.01
N ARG A 343 22.23 9.82 1.70
CA ARG A 343 21.44 10.94 1.16
C ARG A 343 19.96 10.82 1.53
N TRP A 344 19.40 9.62 1.48
CA TRP A 344 18.03 9.32 1.90
C TRP A 344 17.84 9.53 3.40
N LEU A 345 18.80 9.07 4.22
CA LEU A 345 18.77 9.23 5.67
C LEU A 345 18.74 10.72 6.04
N ALA A 346 19.65 11.51 5.49
CA ALA A 346 19.72 12.95 5.73
C ALA A 346 18.44 13.68 5.33
N PHE A 347 17.85 13.35 4.17
CA PHE A 347 16.58 13.93 3.75
C PHE A 347 15.44 13.58 4.71
N THR A 348 15.29 12.30 5.06
CA THR A 348 14.19 11.84 5.92
C THR A 348 14.38 12.16 7.41
N ASP A 349 15.59 12.49 7.86
CA ASP A 349 15.84 13.05 9.19
C ASP A 349 15.48 14.53 9.25
N ALA A 350 15.82 15.31 8.21
CA ALA A 350 15.52 16.73 8.15
C ALA A 350 14.03 17.04 7.96
N HIS A 351 13.29 16.13 7.32
CA HIS A 351 11.87 16.32 6.97
C HIS A 351 11.00 15.21 7.59
N ALA A 352 10.38 15.52 8.74
CA ALA A 352 9.58 14.55 9.48
C ALA A 352 8.35 14.05 8.70
N ASP A 353 7.73 14.92 7.90
CA ASP A 353 6.63 14.60 7.00
C ASP A 353 7.06 13.71 5.82
N ALA A 354 8.35 13.72 5.46
CA ALA A 354 8.90 12.92 4.38
C ALA A 354 9.37 11.51 4.80
N ARG A 355 9.21 11.11 6.07
CA ARG A 355 9.74 9.85 6.62
C ARG A 355 9.17 8.58 5.98
N GLN A 356 8.07 8.68 5.26
CA GLN A 356 7.49 7.56 4.49
C GLN A 356 8.20 7.35 3.14
N THR A 357 9.11 8.25 2.75
CA THR A 357 9.94 8.08 1.55
C THR A 357 10.76 6.81 1.64
N ALA A 358 10.69 5.99 0.59
CA ALA A 358 11.45 4.75 0.48
C ALA A 358 12.41 4.78 -0.71
N VAL A 359 13.51 4.06 -0.60
CA VAL A 359 14.42 3.79 -1.73
C VAL A 359 14.47 2.29 -1.99
N ILE A 360 14.29 1.90 -3.25
CA ILE A 360 14.16 0.51 -3.68
C ILE A 360 15.19 0.24 -4.77
N PHE A 361 15.99 -0.79 -4.61
CA PHE A 361 16.81 -1.36 -5.67
C PHE A 361 16.27 -2.75 -5.99
N GLY A 362 15.63 -2.90 -7.15
CA GLY A 362 15.21 -4.19 -7.66
C GLY A 362 16.21 -4.71 -8.68
N SER A 363 16.45 -6.02 -8.70
CA SER A 363 17.14 -6.67 -9.80
C SER A 363 16.31 -7.80 -10.43
N CYS A 364 16.49 -8.01 -11.72
CA CYS A 364 15.86 -9.07 -12.49
C CYS A 364 16.81 -9.55 -13.59
N SER A 365 16.54 -10.75 -14.11
CA SER A 365 17.26 -11.26 -15.27
C SER A 365 17.02 -10.40 -16.52
N THR A 366 18.05 -10.18 -17.32
CA THR A 366 17.95 -9.52 -18.62
C THR A 366 17.76 -10.50 -19.78
N ALA A 367 17.80 -11.81 -19.53
CA ALA A 367 17.82 -12.84 -20.56
C ALA A 367 16.60 -12.78 -21.50
N ALA A 368 15.38 -12.73 -20.96
CA ALA A 368 14.16 -12.64 -21.74
C ALA A 368 14.11 -11.36 -22.60
N GLN A 369 14.47 -10.21 -22.00
CA GLN A 369 14.49 -8.94 -22.71
C GLN A 369 15.50 -8.92 -23.86
N LEU A 370 16.70 -9.46 -23.65
CA LEU A 370 17.74 -9.58 -24.68
C LEU A 370 17.35 -10.55 -25.80
N GLN A 371 16.65 -11.63 -25.47
CA GLN A 371 16.13 -12.57 -26.45
C GLN A 371 15.08 -11.90 -27.35
N LEU A 372 14.11 -11.19 -26.74
CA LEU A 372 13.09 -10.43 -27.46
C LEU A 372 13.71 -9.34 -28.37
N GLU A 373 14.80 -8.72 -27.93
CA GLU A 373 15.54 -7.76 -28.75
C GLU A 373 16.15 -8.42 -30.01
N ARG A 374 16.77 -9.60 -29.86
CA ARG A 374 17.33 -10.38 -30.98
C ARG A 374 16.26 -10.85 -31.97
N GLU A 375 15.05 -11.11 -31.51
CA GLU A 375 13.89 -11.48 -32.32
C GLU A 375 13.26 -10.28 -33.05
N GLY A 376 13.89 -9.09 -32.98
CA GLY A 376 13.43 -7.88 -33.66
C GLY A 376 12.32 -7.12 -32.93
N ARG A 377 11.85 -7.61 -31.77
CA ARG A 377 10.80 -6.92 -30.99
C ARG A 377 11.29 -5.64 -30.30
N GLY A 378 12.60 -5.41 -30.28
CA GLY A 378 13.20 -4.18 -29.75
C GLY A 378 12.81 -2.91 -30.54
N ARG A 379 12.50 -3.02 -31.84
CA ARG A 379 12.03 -1.88 -32.66
C ARG A 379 10.51 -1.73 -32.71
N THR A 380 9.76 -2.81 -32.50
CA THR A 380 8.28 -2.82 -32.53
C THR A 380 7.65 -2.46 -31.18
N ARG A 381 8.47 -2.29 -30.13
CA ARG A 381 8.05 -1.99 -28.76
C ARG A 381 8.89 -0.83 -28.27
N SER A 382 8.27 0.27 -27.86
CA SER A 382 8.91 1.56 -27.51
C SER A 382 9.63 1.50 -26.17
N PHE A 383 10.64 0.64 -26.06
CA PHE A 383 11.41 0.42 -24.84
C PHE A 383 12.87 0.11 -25.15
N ASP A 384 13.69 1.14 -25.04
CA ASP A 384 15.14 1.08 -25.21
C ASP A 384 15.84 0.41 -24.00
N ASN A 385 17.12 0.04 -24.17
CA ASN A 385 18.02 -0.35 -23.08
C ASN A 385 17.56 -1.59 -22.27
N ARG A 386 17.17 -2.64 -22.98
CA ARG A 386 16.74 -3.96 -22.45
C ARG A 386 17.82 -4.71 -21.64
N ASN A 387 19.08 -4.33 -21.79
CA ASN A 387 20.25 -4.89 -21.10
C ASN A 387 20.53 -4.22 -19.74
N ARG A 388 19.48 -3.87 -18.97
CA ARG A 388 19.57 -3.21 -17.66
C ARG A 388 18.94 -4.09 -16.60
N ALA A 389 19.77 -4.72 -15.76
CA ALA A 389 19.33 -5.68 -14.75
C ALA A 389 18.86 -5.03 -13.45
N VAL A 390 19.19 -3.76 -13.21
CA VAL A 390 18.86 -3.05 -11.97
C VAL A 390 17.89 -1.91 -12.26
N ASN A 391 16.84 -1.80 -11.45
CA ASN A 391 15.95 -0.66 -11.41
C ASN A 391 16.01 -0.04 -10.00
N ALA A 392 16.64 1.13 -9.90
CA ALA A 392 16.69 1.91 -8.66
C ALA A 392 15.53 2.92 -8.67
N MET A 393 14.77 2.99 -7.58
CA MET A 393 13.62 3.88 -7.43
C MET A 393 13.64 4.60 -6.08
N ALA A 394 13.43 5.91 -6.10
CA ALA A 394 13.01 6.67 -4.94
C ALA A 394 11.49 6.85 -5.02
N MET A 395 10.77 6.22 -4.08
CA MET A 395 9.34 6.44 -3.88
C MET A 395 9.18 7.51 -2.81
N THR A 396 9.08 8.76 -3.24
CA THR A 396 8.97 9.90 -2.32
C THR A 396 7.55 10.04 -1.80
N SER A 397 7.43 10.46 -0.54
CA SER A 397 6.15 10.68 0.12
C SER A 397 6.32 11.72 1.21
N TYR A 398 5.64 12.85 1.07
CA TYR A 398 5.61 13.96 2.04
C TYR A 398 4.22 14.62 2.07
N THR A 399 3.93 15.44 3.08
CA THR A 399 2.60 16.07 3.22
C THR A 399 2.63 17.58 3.11
N GLU A 400 3.77 18.22 3.38
CA GLU A 400 3.89 19.68 3.35
C GLU A 400 4.46 20.14 2.00
N PRO A 401 3.78 21.06 1.27
CA PRO A 401 4.30 21.58 0.00
C PRO A 401 5.71 22.18 0.11
N ALA A 402 6.07 22.74 1.27
CA ALA A 402 7.38 23.31 1.55
C ALA A 402 8.53 22.28 1.46
N THR A 403 8.24 20.99 1.65
CA THR A 403 9.22 19.90 1.53
C THR A 403 9.58 19.60 0.07
N GLY A 404 8.78 20.05 -0.91
CA GLY A 404 8.93 19.72 -2.32
C GLY A 404 10.31 20.06 -2.90
N ALA A 405 10.86 21.24 -2.60
CA ALA A 405 12.18 21.64 -3.11
C ALA A 405 13.32 20.75 -2.58
N ALA A 406 13.26 20.34 -1.32
CA ALA A 406 14.23 19.41 -0.73
C ALA A 406 14.09 18.00 -1.30
N CYS A 407 12.85 17.57 -1.57
CA CYS A 407 12.55 16.31 -2.25
C CYS A 407 13.14 16.28 -3.67
N GLU A 408 13.01 17.37 -4.45
CA GLU A 408 13.63 17.47 -5.77
C GLU A 408 15.16 17.39 -5.72
N ALA A 409 15.78 18.08 -4.77
CA ALA A 409 17.23 18.00 -4.57
C ALA A 409 17.66 16.57 -4.20
N PHE A 410 16.92 15.90 -3.31
CA PHE A 410 17.15 14.49 -2.98
C PHE A 410 17.06 13.59 -4.22
N ILE A 411 16.02 13.73 -5.04
CA ILE A 411 15.83 12.91 -6.24
C ILE A 411 16.95 13.12 -7.27
N ARG A 412 17.38 14.38 -7.48
CA ARG A 412 18.50 14.70 -8.36
C ARG A 412 19.77 13.99 -7.89
N ASP A 413 20.10 14.12 -6.61
CA ASP A 413 21.31 13.53 -6.04
C ASP A 413 21.24 11.99 -6.05
N PHE A 414 20.06 11.41 -5.74
CA PHE A 414 19.79 9.98 -5.86
C PHE A 414 20.10 9.45 -7.27
N LYS A 415 19.56 10.11 -8.32
CA LYS A 415 19.81 9.72 -9.71
C LYS A 415 21.30 9.87 -10.06
N ALA A 416 21.94 10.96 -9.65
CA ALA A 416 23.35 11.22 -9.93
C ALA A 416 24.25 10.13 -9.33
N ILE A 417 24.06 9.81 -8.04
CA ILE A 417 24.83 8.76 -7.33
C ILE A 417 24.62 7.40 -8.00
N CYS A 418 23.37 7.02 -8.29
CA CYS A 418 23.06 5.75 -8.95
C CYS A 418 23.74 5.61 -10.33
N ARG A 419 23.95 6.72 -11.04
CA ARG A 419 24.46 6.75 -12.42
C ARG A 419 25.98 6.96 -12.51
N GLN A 420 26.66 7.22 -11.40
CA GLN A 420 28.06 7.65 -11.39
C GLN A 420 29.00 6.65 -12.08
N ASP A 421 28.69 5.35 -11.98
CA ASP A 421 29.48 4.25 -12.54
C ASP A 421 28.96 3.79 -13.92
N GLN A 422 28.07 4.55 -14.56
CA GLN A 422 27.46 4.19 -15.85
C GLN A 422 27.98 5.05 -16.99
N PRO A 423 28.29 4.46 -18.17
CA PRO A 423 28.65 5.22 -19.37
C PRO A 423 27.57 6.25 -19.72
N ALA A 424 27.94 7.48 -20.09
CA ALA A 424 26.96 8.52 -20.47
C ALA A 424 26.05 8.08 -21.63
N THR A 425 26.53 7.20 -22.51
CA THR A 425 25.80 6.58 -23.63
C THR A 425 24.68 5.64 -23.19
N ASP A 426 24.59 5.29 -21.90
CA ASP A 426 23.54 4.40 -21.39
C ASP A 426 22.16 5.07 -21.21
N ALA A 427 22.01 6.36 -21.57
CA ALA A 427 20.72 7.04 -21.69
C ALA A 427 19.90 6.49 -22.89
N PRO A 428 18.55 6.49 -22.84
CA PRO A 428 17.66 6.89 -21.74
C PRO A 428 17.61 5.89 -20.58
N ARG A 429 17.27 6.35 -19.36
CA ARG A 429 17.31 5.53 -18.12
C ARG A 429 16.03 5.57 -17.30
N THR A 430 15.05 6.38 -17.66
CA THR A 430 13.78 6.52 -16.94
C THR A 430 12.69 5.79 -17.71
N ILE A 431 11.96 4.90 -17.02
CA ILE A 431 10.78 4.26 -17.60
C ILE A 431 9.66 5.30 -17.65
N VAL A 432 8.90 5.34 -18.75
CA VAL A 432 7.85 6.35 -18.98
C VAL A 432 6.80 6.36 -17.85
N ASN A 433 6.44 5.22 -17.26
CA ASN A 433 5.53 5.18 -16.09
C ASN A 433 6.03 5.95 -14.86
N ASN A 434 7.35 6.16 -14.75
CA ASN A 434 7.98 6.88 -13.65
C ASN A 434 8.47 8.26 -14.10
N MET A 435 7.95 8.78 -15.21
CA MET A 435 8.17 10.17 -15.56
C MET A 435 7.50 11.06 -14.51
N ARG A 436 8.14 12.19 -14.23
CA ARG A 436 7.62 13.26 -13.40
C ARG A 436 7.24 14.44 -14.27
N GLN A 437 6.51 15.39 -13.70
CA GLN A 437 6.22 16.64 -14.38
C GLN A 437 7.54 17.29 -14.87
N ASN A 438 7.57 17.72 -16.12
CA ASN A 438 8.74 18.33 -16.77
C ASN A 438 9.98 17.43 -16.88
N THR A 439 9.81 16.11 -16.86
CA THR A 439 10.91 15.19 -17.19
C THR A 439 11.37 15.42 -18.63
N ALA A 440 12.67 15.69 -18.82
CA ALA A 440 13.26 15.80 -20.15
C ALA A 440 12.99 14.53 -20.96
N LEU A 441 12.56 14.67 -22.23
CA LEU A 441 12.16 13.52 -23.03
C LEU A 441 13.33 12.54 -23.27
N GLU A 442 14.55 13.06 -23.34
CA GLU A 442 15.80 12.30 -23.50
C GLU A 442 16.15 11.43 -22.28
N GLU A 443 15.51 11.67 -21.13
CA GLU A 443 15.59 10.76 -19.99
C GLU A 443 14.80 9.47 -20.24
N MET A 444 13.83 9.50 -21.15
CA MET A 444 12.88 8.41 -21.40
C MET A 444 13.12 7.70 -22.73
N GLN A 445 13.52 8.42 -23.78
CA GLN A 445 13.63 7.90 -25.15
C GLN A 445 14.83 8.50 -25.88
N SER A 446 15.33 7.82 -26.93
CA SER A 446 16.35 8.40 -27.82
C SER A 446 15.82 9.64 -28.58
N ARG A 447 16.73 10.48 -29.09
CA ARG A 447 16.35 11.66 -29.89
C ARG A 447 15.61 11.27 -31.17
N GLU A 448 16.03 10.19 -31.84
CA GLU A 448 15.32 9.69 -33.02
C GLU A 448 13.89 9.29 -32.63
N ARG A 449 13.75 8.52 -31.54
CA ARG A 449 12.43 8.04 -31.10
C ARG A 449 11.52 9.18 -30.65
N ILE A 450 12.05 10.22 -30.02
CA ILE A 450 11.29 11.43 -29.67
C ILE A 450 10.74 12.11 -30.93
N ALA A 451 11.53 12.21 -32.01
CA ALA A 451 11.08 12.80 -33.26
C ALA A 451 9.94 11.97 -33.89
N GLU A 452 10.07 10.64 -33.90
CA GLU A 452 9.02 9.73 -34.37
C GLU A 452 7.73 9.89 -33.54
N LEU A 453 7.83 9.91 -32.21
CA LEU A 453 6.67 10.05 -31.33
C LEU A 453 5.95 11.40 -31.50
N LYS A 454 6.69 12.47 -31.80
CA LYS A 454 6.09 13.76 -32.16
C LYS A 454 5.31 13.69 -33.47
N GLN A 455 5.82 12.98 -34.48
CA GLN A 455 5.08 12.78 -35.73
C GLN A 455 3.82 11.93 -35.53
N ILE A 456 3.93 10.82 -34.78
CA ILE A 456 2.78 9.99 -34.41
C ILE A 456 1.74 10.84 -33.67
N LYS A 457 2.16 11.67 -32.71
CA LYS A 457 1.25 12.58 -32.01
C LYS A 457 0.57 13.56 -32.96
N LYS A 458 1.31 14.18 -33.88
CA LYS A 458 0.76 15.11 -34.87
C LYS A 458 -0.28 14.44 -35.79
N LEU A 459 -0.05 13.18 -36.14
CA LEU A 459 -0.93 12.41 -37.00
C LEU A 459 -2.23 12.00 -36.30
N TRP A 460 -2.12 11.47 -35.07
CA TRP A 460 -3.25 10.89 -34.34
C TRP A 460 -4.01 11.89 -33.46
N ASP A 461 -3.38 13.01 -33.12
CA ASP A 461 -3.97 14.12 -32.35
C ASP A 461 -3.24 15.44 -32.62
N GLY A 462 -3.27 15.89 -33.89
CA GLY A 462 -2.64 17.14 -34.33
C GLY A 462 -3.24 18.41 -33.72
N GLU A 463 -4.46 18.33 -33.19
CA GLU A 463 -5.10 19.42 -32.44
C GLU A 463 -4.63 19.47 -30.97
N GLY A 464 -3.94 18.43 -30.49
CA GLY A 464 -3.44 18.36 -29.11
C GLY A 464 -4.54 18.24 -28.06
N ILE A 465 -5.65 17.56 -28.38
CA ILE A 465 -6.80 17.38 -27.47
C ILE A 465 -6.39 16.63 -26.20
N PHE A 466 -5.60 15.56 -26.35
CA PHE A 466 -5.13 14.75 -25.22
C PHE A 466 -3.88 15.34 -24.59
N TRP A 467 -3.83 15.32 -23.26
CA TRP A 467 -2.57 15.54 -22.54
C TRP A 467 -1.53 14.51 -23.00
N CYS A 468 -0.36 14.97 -23.45
CA CYS A 468 0.71 14.13 -23.95
C CYS A 468 2.07 14.81 -23.72
N PRO A 469 3.12 14.08 -23.27
CA PRO A 469 4.46 14.65 -23.07
C PRO A 469 5.13 15.08 -24.39
N TYR A 470 4.63 14.61 -25.55
CA TYR A 470 5.22 14.87 -26.86
C TYR A 470 4.59 16.05 -27.61
N ASN A 471 3.69 16.83 -26.98
CA ASN A 471 3.08 18.00 -27.62
C ASN A 471 4.12 19.06 -28.01
N GLU A 472 4.03 19.61 -29.23
CA GLU A 472 4.96 20.61 -29.75
C GLU A 472 4.84 21.99 -29.06
N THR A 473 3.72 22.26 -28.38
CA THR A 473 3.42 23.56 -27.74
C THR A 473 4.16 23.81 -26.41
N GLY A 474 5.10 22.95 -26.02
CA GLY A 474 5.65 22.87 -24.66
C GLY A 474 6.78 23.85 -24.29
N LEU A 475 7.32 24.67 -25.20
CA LEU A 475 8.39 25.62 -24.84
C LEU A 475 7.92 27.07 -24.71
N GLU A 476 7.01 27.54 -25.56
CA GLU A 476 6.48 28.91 -25.47
C GLU A 476 5.32 29.03 -24.47
N ALA A 477 4.47 28.01 -24.36
CA ALA A 477 3.35 28.03 -23.42
C ALA A 477 3.80 27.89 -21.96
N ASP A 478 4.85 27.12 -21.66
CA ASP A 478 5.37 26.97 -20.29
C ASP A 478 6.16 28.20 -19.83
N SER A 479 6.84 28.89 -20.75
CA SER A 479 7.41 30.23 -20.53
C SER A 479 6.32 31.26 -20.20
N LEU A 480 5.25 31.31 -21.01
CA LEU A 480 4.11 32.18 -20.75
C LEU A 480 3.37 31.83 -19.45
N ARG A 481 3.25 30.53 -19.12
CA ARG A 481 2.63 30.05 -17.87
C ARG A 481 3.45 30.40 -16.65
N GLN A 482 4.79 30.26 -16.69
CA GLN A 482 5.66 30.69 -15.59
C GLN A 482 5.63 32.21 -15.41
N GLN A 483 5.59 32.97 -16.50
CA GLN A 483 5.43 34.43 -16.45
C GLN A 483 4.06 34.84 -15.89
N LEU A 484 2.97 34.17 -16.28
CA LEU A 484 1.62 34.40 -15.75
C LEU A 484 1.52 34.03 -14.26
N GLN A 485 2.18 32.96 -13.81
CA GLN A 485 2.23 32.58 -12.39
C GLN A 485 2.98 33.61 -11.55
N GLN A 486 4.09 34.16 -12.05
CA GLN A 486 4.80 35.27 -11.39
C GLN A 486 3.96 36.56 -11.40
N LEU A 487 3.26 36.87 -12.49
CA LEU A 487 2.40 38.05 -12.60
C LEU A 487 1.17 37.97 -11.68
N LEU A 488 0.55 36.79 -11.52
CA LEU A 488 -0.56 36.58 -10.58
C LEU A 488 -0.11 36.72 -9.12
N TYR A 489 1.11 36.29 -8.81
CA TYR A 489 1.71 36.46 -7.48
C TYR A 489 2.01 37.94 -7.15
N GLN A 490 2.34 38.73 -8.17
CA GLN A 490 2.62 40.16 -8.03
C GLN A 490 1.35 41.03 -8.03
N THR A 491 0.31 40.64 -8.76
CA THR A 491 -0.95 41.40 -8.89
C THR A 491 -1.99 41.05 -7.81
N HIS A 492 -1.92 39.85 -7.23
CA HIS A 492 -2.77 39.42 -6.12
C HIS A 492 -1.96 38.77 -4.98
N PRO A 493 -1.16 39.54 -4.22
CA PRO A 493 -0.54 39.02 -3.00
C PRO A 493 -1.65 38.60 -2.01
N PRO A 494 -1.52 37.47 -1.30
CA PRO A 494 -2.51 37.03 -0.34
C PRO A 494 -2.75 38.14 0.69
N ARG A 495 -4.01 38.54 0.84
CA ARG A 495 -4.43 39.54 1.84
C ARG A 495 -3.99 39.07 3.22
N ARG A 496 -3.12 39.83 3.87
CA ARG A 496 -2.85 39.68 5.31
C ARG A 496 -4.20 39.82 6.05
N PRO A 497 -4.56 38.90 6.95
CA PRO A 497 -5.71 39.11 7.80
C PRO A 497 -5.47 40.34 8.68
N SER A 498 -6.49 41.21 8.74
CA SER A 498 -6.48 42.47 9.47
C SER A 498 -6.27 42.27 10.96
N SER A 499 -5.38 43.08 11.53
CA SER A 499 -5.06 43.19 12.95
C SER A 499 -6.25 43.68 13.78
N SER A 500 -7.23 42.82 14.09
CA SER A 500 -8.26 43.09 15.10
C SER A 500 -8.97 41.82 15.58
N CYS A 501 -8.20 40.87 16.13
CA CYS A 501 -8.67 39.94 17.16
C CYS A 501 -7.49 39.14 17.71
N ILE A 502 -6.57 39.83 18.41
CA ILE A 502 -5.56 39.20 19.26
C ILE A 502 -5.86 39.66 20.68
N THR A 503 -6.86 39.04 21.32
CA THR A 503 -6.96 38.95 22.80
C THR A 503 -8.03 37.95 23.25
N THR A 504 -7.91 36.67 22.88
CA THR A 504 -8.39 35.57 23.75
C THR A 504 -7.65 34.28 23.41
N ALA A 505 -6.39 34.21 23.83
CA ALA A 505 -5.62 32.97 23.87
C ALA A 505 -5.39 32.59 25.34
N ALA A 506 -5.23 31.29 25.56
CA ALA A 506 -4.73 30.66 26.80
C ALA A 506 -5.74 30.28 27.88
N THR A 507 -6.67 29.36 27.57
CA THR A 507 -6.95 28.17 28.41
C THR A 507 -7.96 27.26 27.71
N MET A 508 -7.78 25.94 27.83
CA MET A 508 -8.59 24.85 27.25
C MET A 508 -8.31 24.49 25.79
N GLY A 509 -7.68 23.32 25.61
CA GLY A 509 -7.44 22.69 24.29
C GLY A 509 -6.34 21.64 24.31
N PHE A 510 -5.46 21.65 25.32
CA PHE A 510 -4.52 20.57 25.59
C PHE A 510 -5.17 19.54 26.54
N LYS A 511 -5.64 18.42 25.98
CA LYS A 511 -5.64 17.05 26.57
C LYS A 511 -6.67 16.18 25.85
N ARG A 512 -6.22 15.45 24.83
CA ARG A 512 -6.67 14.08 24.50
C ARG A 512 -5.62 13.49 23.57
N THR A 513 -5.26 12.23 23.79
CA THR A 513 -4.18 11.47 23.11
C THR A 513 -2.75 11.58 23.69
N SER A 514 -2.58 11.62 25.02
CA SER A 514 -1.23 11.66 25.63
C SER A 514 -0.90 10.51 26.59
N ILE A 515 -1.67 9.41 26.59
CA ILE A 515 -1.38 8.29 27.49
C ILE A 515 -1.10 6.97 26.73
N VAL A 516 -1.52 6.84 25.46
CA VAL A 516 -1.25 5.65 24.63
C VAL A 516 0.05 5.80 23.80
N SER A 517 0.46 7.02 23.47
CA SER A 517 1.66 7.32 22.67
C SER A 517 2.99 7.03 23.39
N GLY A 518 2.98 6.98 24.73
CA GLY A 518 4.18 6.71 25.53
C GLY A 518 4.59 5.24 25.59
N LEU A 519 3.64 4.30 25.40
CA LEU A 519 3.88 2.87 25.54
C LEU A 519 4.26 2.17 24.23
N LEU A 520 3.92 2.77 23.08
CA LEU A 520 4.31 2.32 21.73
C LEU A 520 5.55 3.06 21.19
N GLY A 521 6.21 3.86 22.04
CA GLY A 521 7.29 4.77 21.67
C GLY A 521 8.66 4.12 21.39
N THR A 522 8.83 2.82 21.62
CA THR A 522 10.07 2.10 21.30
C THR A 522 9.74 0.90 20.39
N SER A 523 10.29 0.89 19.18
CA SER A 523 10.14 -0.21 18.21
C SER A 523 10.57 -1.56 18.81
N THR A 524 11.49 -1.54 19.77
CA THR A 524 11.94 -2.71 20.53
C THR A 524 10.83 -3.29 21.43
N VAL A 525 10.04 -2.46 22.14
CA VAL A 525 8.94 -2.97 22.99
C VAL A 525 7.80 -3.50 22.15
N ALA A 526 7.45 -2.83 21.04
CA ALA A 526 6.42 -3.33 20.13
C ALA A 526 6.84 -4.66 19.46
N ALA A 527 8.07 -4.77 18.97
CA ALA A 527 8.60 -6.01 18.42
C ALA A 527 8.72 -7.13 19.48
N TYR A 528 9.15 -6.78 20.69
CA TYR A 528 9.18 -7.67 21.85
C TYR A 528 7.78 -8.22 22.18
N LEU A 529 6.79 -7.34 22.27
CA LEU A 529 5.40 -7.73 22.54
C LEU A 529 4.82 -8.58 21.42
N ALA A 530 5.06 -8.23 20.15
CA ALA A 530 4.55 -8.98 19.01
C ALA A 530 5.16 -10.39 18.90
N SER A 531 6.45 -10.53 19.21
CA SER A 531 7.13 -11.83 19.19
C SER A 531 6.76 -12.71 20.38
N ARG A 532 6.64 -12.13 21.59
CA ARG A 532 6.32 -12.89 22.82
C ARG A 532 4.84 -13.24 22.96
N ASN A 533 3.97 -12.40 22.38
CA ASN A 533 2.53 -12.50 22.53
C ASN A 533 1.85 -12.50 21.15
N PRO A 534 1.94 -13.59 20.36
CA PRO A 534 1.23 -13.71 19.10
C PRO A 534 -0.29 -13.55 19.29
N VAL A 535 -0.94 -12.97 18.27
CA VAL A 535 -2.39 -12.80 18.23
C VAL A 535 -2.94 -13.56 17.03
N ILE A 536 -4.01 -14.33 17.26
CA ILE A 536 -4.78 -14.98 16.19
C ILE A 536 -6.08 -14.20 16.01
N SER A 537 -6.29 -13.63 14.83
CA SER A 537 -7.54 -13.01 14.36
C SER A 537 -7.68 -13.26 12.86
N PRO A 538 -8.86 -13.66 12.35
CA PRO A 538 -10.05 -14.04 13.11
C PRO A 538 -9.88 -15.38 13.84
N LEU A 539 -10.72 -15.68 14.83
CA LEU A 539 -10.78 -17.03 15.42
C LEU A 539 -11.38 -18.02 14.41
N ALA A 540 -10.96 -19.27 14.49
CA ALA A 540 -11.54 -20.34 13.68
C ALA A 540 -13.05 -20.49 13.97
N PRO A 541 -13.90 -20.75 12.96
CA PRO A 541 -15.35 -20.95 13.18
C PRO A 541 -15.68 -22.08 14.16
N SER A 542 -14.77 -23.04 14.32
CA SER A 542 -14.87 -24.15 15.27
C SER A 542 -14.41 -23.80 16.69
N ASP A 543 -14.03 -22.55 16.97
CA ASP A 543 -13.58 -22.17 18.30
C ASP A 543 -14.70 -22.40 19.34
N PRO A 544 -14.40 -23.03 20.49
CA PRO A 544 -15.41 -23.38 21.50
C PRO A 544 -16.25 -22.20 21.98
N ILE A 545 -15.74 -20.96 21.93
CA ILE A 545 -16.46 -19.78 22.41
C ILE A 545 -17.81 -19.61 21.70
N PHE A 546 -17.89 -19.88 20.40
CA PHE A 546 -19.10 -19.74 19.60
C PHE A 546 -20.17 -20.77 19.94
N SER A 547 -19.75 -21.90 20.50
CA SER A 547 -20.66 -22.95 20.96
C SER A 547 -21.09 -22.78 22.42
N SER A 548 -20.41 -21.91 23.18
CA SER A 548 -20.63 -21.71 24.61
C SER A 548 -22.03 -21.18 24.94
N SER A 549 -22.55 -21.59 26.09
CA SER A 549 -23.86 -21.12 26.58
C SER A 549 -23.85 -19.61 26.88
N VAL A 550 -22.72 -19.08 27.34
CA VAL A 550 -22.53 -17.64 27.61
C VAL A 550 -22.63 -16.84 26.31
N TYR A 551 -21.87 -17.21 25.26
CA TYR A 551 -21.89 -16.50 23.98
C TYR A 551 -23.27 -16.52 23.33
N LYS A 552 -23.94 -17.69 23.31
CA LYS A 552 -25.30 -17.81 22.76
C LYS A 552 -26.32 -16.96 23.52
N ARG A 553 -26.19 -16.85 24.84
CA ARG A 553 -27.07 -16.02 25.68
C ARG A 553 -26.81 -14.53 25.47
N THR A 554 -25.55 -14.12 25.32
CA THR A 554 -25.19 -12.70 25.15
C THR A 554 -25.28 -12.23 23.71
N ASN A 555 -25.20 -13.11 22.71
CA ASN A 555 -25.34 -12.79 21.29
C ASN A 555 -26.43 -13.67 20.64
N PRO A 556 -27.71 -13.50 21.03
CA PRO A 556 -28.80 -14.36 20.57
C PRO A 556 -29.01 -14.30 19.05
N ALA A 557 -28.75 -13.14 18.45
CA ALA A 557 -28.83 -12.90 17.01
C ALA A 557 -27.65 -13.49 16.20
N ARG A 558 -26.61 -13.98 16.88
CA ARG A 558 -25.33 -14.37 16.26
C ARG A 558 -24.74 -13.27 15.37
N ASN A 559 -24.86 -12.03 15.84
CA ASN A 559 -24.28 -10.89 15.14
C ASN A 559 -22.77 -11.08 14.97
N PRO A 560 -22.19 -10.61 13.84
CA PRO A 560 -20.76 -10.68 13.62
C PRO A 560 -19.97 -10.02 14.75
N ALA A 561 -18.81 -10.60 15.06
CA ALA A 561 -17.96 -10.12 16.14
C ALA A 561 -16.56 -9.76 15.64
N THR A 562 -15.97 -8.74 16.24
CA THR A 562 -14.53 -8.50 16.19
C THR A 562 -13.90 -9.45 17.18
N GLN A 563 -12.89 -10.21 16.76
CA GLN A 563 -12.46 -11.36 17.52
C GLN A 563 -10.98 -11.64 17.39
N ASP A 564 -10.31 -11.81 18.54
CA ASP A 564 -8.90 -12.12 18.60
C ASP A 564 -8.55 -12.94 19.85
N VAL A 565 -7.43 -13.65 19.79
CA VAL A 565 -6.82 -14.26 20.97
C VAL A 565 -5.33 -13.98 21.02
N CYS A 566 -4.90 -13.31 22.08
CA CYS A 566 -3.50 -13.10 22.41
C CYS A 566 -3.00 -14.32 23.20
N ILE A 567 -1.94 -14.95 22.74
CA ILE A 567 -1.36 -16.15 23.35
C ILE A 567 0.04 -15.83 23.87
N LYS A 568 0.36 -16.22 25.10
CA LYS A 568 1.70 -16.14 25.68
C LYS A 568 2.12 -17.49 26.23
N ARG A 569 3.33 -17.94 25.88
CA ARG A 569 3.93 -19.16 26.44
C ARG A 569 5.08 -18.84 27.37
N LEU A 570 5.14 -19.53 28.50
CA LEU A 570 6.15 -19.37 29.53
C LEU A 570 6.69 -20.73 29.95
N PRO A 571 8.01 -20.92 30.04
CA PRO A 571 8.57 -22.15 30.61
C PRO A 571 8.06 -22.37 32.02
N MET A 572 7.64 -23.59 32.37
CA MET A 572 7.18 -23.92 33.73
C MET A 572 8.26 -23.61 34.79
N SER A 573 9.53 -23.75 34.43
CA SER A 573 10.67 -23.40 35.30
C SER A 573 10.64 -21.95 35.78
N SER A 574 10.09 -21.03 34.97
CA SER A 574 9.97 -19.60 35.26
C SER A 574 8.75 -19.23 36.13
N ILE A 575 7.82 -20.16 36.36
CA ILE A 575 6.55 -19.93 37.05
C ILE A 575 6.65 -20.36 38.51
N ARG A 576 6.12 -19.54 39.43
CA ARG A 576 6.10 -19.82 40.87
C ARG A 576 5.58 -21.24 41.16
N PRO A 577 6.32 -22.09 41.91
CA PRO A 577 6.01 -23.52 42.00
C PRO A 577 4.63 -23.81 42.58
N GLU A 578 4.14 -22.97 43.51
CA GLU A 578 2.83 -23.10 44.11
C GLU A 578 1.68 -22.99 43.09
N LEU A 579 1.89 -22.29 41.97
CA LEU A 579 0.89 -22.13 40.91
C LEU A 579 0.80 -23.33 39.97
N LEU A 580 1.79 -24.22 39.99
CA LEU A 580 1.87 -25.41 39.12
C LEU A 580 1.31 -26.68 39.79
N GLN A 581 0.94 -26.61 41.07
CA GLN A 581 0.52 -27.79 41.84
C GLN A 581 -0.91 -28.26 41.51
N LYS A 582 -1.79 -27.34 41.13
CA LYS A 582 -3.21 -27.60 40.83
C LYS A 582 -3.72 -26.63 39.77
N ASP A 583 -4.77 -27.03 39.06
CA ASP A 583 -5.51 -26.13 38.18
C ASP A 583 -6.29 -25.10 39.02
N GLY A 584 -6.44 -23.87 38.51
CA GLY A 584 -7.13 -22.76 39.19
C GLY A 584 -6.22 -21.61 39.62
N PRO A 585 -5.23 -21.82 40.51
CA PRO A 585 -4.32 -20.77 40.96
C PRO A 585 -3.64 -20.02 39.82
N LEU A 586 -3.29 -20.72 38.74
CA LEU A 586 -2.63 -20.15 37.57
C LEU A 586 -3.51 -19.14 36.82
N VAL A 587 -4.76 -19.51 36.51
CA VAL A 587 -5.71 -18.60 35.82
C VAL A 587 -6.12 -17.46 36.74
N LEU A 588 -6.27 -17.72 38.03
CA LEU A 588 -6.61 -16.70 39.01
C LEU A 588 -5.51 -15.64 39.14
N GLU A 589 -4.25 -16.06 39.28
CA GLU A 589 -3.12 -15.12 39.36
C GLU A 589 -2.90 -14.38 38.05
N PHE A 590 -3.14 -15.02 36.90
CA PHE A 590 -3.09 -14.33 35.61
C PHE A 590 -4.19 -13.26 35.50
N CYS A 591 -5.42 -13.57 35.93
CA CYS A 591 -6.53 -12.63 35.98
C CYS A 591 -6.25 -11.44 36.92
N ARG A 592 -5.73 -11.71 38.13
CA ARG A 592 -5.24 -10.66 39.05
C ARG A 592 -4.18 -9.80 38.39
N GLY A 593 -3.25 -10.40 37.66
CA GLY A 593 -2.24 -9.70 36.88
C GLY A 593 -2.82 -8.77 35.82
N LEU A 594 -3.85 -9.19 35.10
CA LEU A 594 -4.51 -8.37 34.07
C LEU A 594 -5.13 -7.11 34.66
N TRP A 595 -5.96 -7.27 35.69
CA TRP A 595 -6.72 -6.15 36.24
C TRP A 595 -5.91 -5.24 37.17
N SER A 596 -4.98 -5.81 37.94
CA SER A 596 -4.10 -5.01 38.82
C SER A 596 -2.89 -4.42 38.09
N GLY A 597 -2.48 -5.01 36.96
CA GLY A 597 -1.24 -4.71 36.27
C GLY A 597 -1.21 -3.43 35.45
N TYR A 598 -0.01 -3.10 34.96
CA TYR A 598 0.26 -1.86 34.22
C TYR A 598 -0.53 -1.74 32.91
N GLY A 599 -0.82 -2.86 32.23
CA GLY A 599 -1.61 -2.86 31.01
C GLY A 599 -3.00 -2.24 31.19
N TYR A 600 -3.64 -2.44 32.34
CA TYR A 600 -4.99 -1.93 32.60
C TYR A 600 -5.02 -0.56 33.30
N ALA A 601 -3.92 -0.13 33.91
CA ALA A 601 -3.88 1.05 34.78
C ALA A 601 -4.45 2.33 34.12
N ILE A 602 -4.19 2.53 32.84
CA ILE A 602 -4.66 3.72 32.08
C ILE A 602 -6.18 3.69 31.91
N GLN A 603 -6.72 2.56 31.46
CA GLN A 603 -8.17 2.40 31.26
C GLN A 603 -8.90 2.43 32.60
N ARG A 604 -8.34 1.78 33.64
CA ARG A 604 -8.86 1.84 35.01
C ARG A 604 -9.00 3.27 35.51
N LYS A 605 -7.96 4.11 35.35
CA LYS A 605 -8.00 5.52 35.75
C LYS A 605 -9.06 6.33 35.00
N PHE A 606 -9.25 6.04 33.71
CA PHE A 606 -10.30 6.68 32.91
C PHE A 606 -11.70 6.27 33.39
N LEU A 607 -11.93 4.98 33.66
CA LEU A 607 -13.22 4.46 34.12
C LEU A 607 -13.53 4.91 35.56
N ASP A 608 -12.53 4.91 36.44
CA ASP A 608 -12.60 5.42 37.81
C ASP A 608 -13.11 6.87 37.81
N SER A 609 -12.49 7.72 37.00
CA SER A 609 -12.91 9.12 36.89
C SER A 609 -14.32 9.31 36.32
N LYS A 610 -14.83 8.37 35.53
CA LYS A 610 -16.10 8.51 34.81
C LYS A 610 -17.28 7.84 35.52
N TYR A 611 -17.04 6.75 36.25
CA TYR A 611 -18.11 5.86 36.72
C TYR A 611 -18.01 5.47 38.19
N ARG A 612 -16.93 5.82 38.92
CA ARG A 612 -16.87 5.56 40.36
C ARG A 612 -17.80 6.51 41.10
N GLY A 613 -18.71 5.95 41.88
CA GLY A 613 -19.68 6.70 42.65
C GLY A 613 -20.49 5.79 43.58
N PRO A 614 -21.51 6.33 44.27
CA PRO A 614 -22.31 5.57 45.24
C PRO A 614 -22.95 4.30 44.64
N GLU A 615 -23.43 4.36 43.40
CA GLU A 615 -24.08 3.24 42.71
C GLU A 615 -23.10 2.11 42.31
N THR A 616 -21.80 2.40 42.29
CA THR A 616 -20.74 1.47 41.88
C THR A 616 -19.78 1.15 43.03
N ALA A 617 -20.14 1.52 44.27
CA ALA A 617 -19.31 1.36 45.46
C ALA A 617 -19.00 -0.10 45.80
N SER A 618 -19.85 -1.05 45.39
CA SER A 618 -19.64 -2.49 45.62
C SER A 618 -18.75 -3.17 44.58
N GLN A 619 -18.23 -2.41 43.61
CA GLN A 619 -17.42 -2.93 42.51
C GLN A 619 -15.92 -2.81 42.85
N LEU A 620 -15.08 -3.56 42.14
CA LEU A 620 -13.63 -3.48 42.33
C LEU A 620 -13.05 -2.30 41.55
N TRP A 621 -12.31 -1.43 42.25
CA TRP A 621 -11.72 -0.22 41.66
C TRP A 621 -10.22 -0.12 41.93
N ASP A 622 -9.79 -0.42 43.15
CA ASP A 622 -8.42 -0.15 43.56
C ASP A 622 -7.49 -1.31 43.23
N THR A 623 -6.21 -0.99 42.98
CA THR A 623 -5.21 -1.99 42.58
C THR A 623 -5.10 -3.14 43.58
N GLU A 624 -5.23 -2.83 44.87
CA GLU A 624 -5.16 -3.80 45.97
C GLU A 624 -6.36 -4.74 45.95
N GLU A 625 -7.58 -4.20 45.78
CA GLU A 625 -8.81 -4.99 45.64
C GLU A 625 -8.73 -5.93 44.43
N LEU A 626 -8.26 -5.41 43.28
CA LEU A 626 -8.08 -6.18 42.05
C LEU A 626 -7.00 -7.26 42.20
N ALA A 627 -5.94 -6.98 42.96
CA ALA A 627 -4.89 -7.96 43.22
C ALA A 627 -5.31 -9.05 44.22
N ALA A 628 -6.24 -8.76 45.13
CA ALA A 628 -6.71 -9.68 46.16
C ALA A 628 -7.95 -10.50 45.74
N SER A 629 -8.76 -9.97 44.82
CA SER A 629 -10.04 -10.57 44.41
C SER A 629 -9.90 -12.01 43.91
N THR A 630 -10.92 -12.82 44.22
CA THR A 630 -11.07 -14.19 43.71
C THR A 630 -11.72 -14.24 42.34
N TYR A 631 -12.32 -13.14 41.85
CA TYR A 631 -13.04 -13.06 40.57
C TYR A 631 -14.12 -14.14 40.42
N ASP A 632 -14.92 -14.35 41.45
CA ASP A 632 -16.06 -15.28 41.37
C ASP A 632 -17.17 -14.70 40.49
N LYS A 633 -18.05 -15.57 39.99
CA LYS A 633 -19.17 -15.15 39.12
C LYS A 633 -20.01 -14.07 39.82
N GLY A 634 -20.29 -12.98 39.10
CA GLY A 634 -20.98 -11.79 39.60
C GLY A 634 -20.03 -10.68 40.07
N THR A 635 -18.72 -10.93 40.14
CA THR A 635 -17.74 -9.87 40.41
C THR A 635 -17.81 -8.80 39.31
N VAL A 636 -17.97 -7.54 39.72
CA VAL A 636 -18.00 -6.39 38.81
C VAL A 636 -16.73 -5.56 38.96
N ILE A 637 -16.14 -5.19 37.83
CA ILE A 637 -14.87 -4.48 37.76
C ILE A 637 -15.09 -3.16 37.01
N THR A 638 -14.82 -2.04 37.69
CA THR A 638 -14.77 -0.68 37.11
C THR A 638 -15.95 -0.32 36.19
N ASP A 639 -17.16 -0.72 36.58
CA ASP A 639 -18.44 -0.51 35.90
C ASP A 639 -18.52 -0.98 34.44
N HIS A 640 -17.56 -1.71 33.90
CA HIS A 640 -17.54 -2.11 32.47
C HIS A 640 -17.43 -3.62 32.26
N PHE A 641 -17.20 -4.35 33.33
CA PHE A 641 -16.83 -5.76 33.27
C PHE A 641 -17.54 -6.54 34.37
N GLU A 642 -18.15 -7.66 34.01
CA GLU A 642 -18.81 -8.58 34.94
C GLU A 642 -18.31 -10.00 34.70
N VAL A 643 -17.80 -10.66 35.73
CA VAL A 643 -17.44 -12.08 35.63
C VAL A 643 -18.73 -12.90 35.49
N VAL A 644 -18.89 -13.56 34.34
CA VAL A 644 -20.09 -14.34 34.01
C VAL A 644 -19.89 -15.84 34.16
N GLU A 645 -18.64 -16.30 34.15
CA GLU A 645 -18.27 -17.70 34.31
C GLU A 645 -16.83 -17.82 34.84
N LYS A 646 -16.59 -18.82 35.69
CA LYS A 646 -15.26 -19.17 36.20
C LYS A 646 -15.13 -20.69 36.30
N THR A 647 -14.04 -21.22 35.77
CA THR A 647 -13.66 -22.62 35.79
C THR A 647 -12.22 -22.74 36.33
N PRO A 648 -11.69 -23.95 36.57
CA PRO A 648 -10.27 -24.11 36.95
C PRO A 648 -9.27 -23.59 35.91
N THR A 649 -9.64 -23.43 34.64
CA THR A 649 -8.73 -23.04 33.57
C THR A 649 -9.11 -21.74 32.86
N SER A 650 -10.29 -21.18 33.13
CA SER A 650 -10.77 -19.95 32.48
C SER A 650 -11.65 -19.08 33.38
N ILE A 651 -11.56 -17.77 33.20
CA ILE A 651 -12.47 -16.76 33.75
C ILE A 651 -13.04 -15.97 32.57
N THR A 652 -14.35 -16.00 32.40
CA THR A 652 -15.07 -15.30 31.32
C THR A 652 -15.74 -14.05 31.89
N VAL A 653 -15.49 -12.92 31.23
CA VAL A 653 -15.95 -11.59 31.63
C VAL A 653 -16.77 -10.98 30.51
N ARG A 654 -18.01 -10.56 30.80
CA ARG A 654 -18.82 -9.78 29.86
C ARG A 654 -18.37 -8.33 29.89
N CYS A 655 -18.24 -7.71 28.72
CA CYS A 655 -17.72 -6.35 28.54
C CYS A 655 -18.58 -5.52 27.58
N GLY A 656 -18.06 -4.37 27.14
CA GLY A 656 -18.67 -3.52 26.11
C GLY A 656 -19.56 -2.40 26.64
N ASP A 657 -20.19 -2.59 27.82
CA ASP A 657 -21.05 -1.60 28.49
C ASP A 657 -21.26 -1.96 29.97
N SER A 658 -21.93 -1.09 30.73
CA SER A 658 -22.15 -1.25 32.16
C SER A 658 -22.92 -2.51 32.54
N PRO A 659 -22.45 -3.30 33.53
CA PRO A 659 -23.18 -4.42 34.12
C PRO A 659 -24.53 -4.06 34.74
N ARG A 660 -24.80 -2.77 34.94
CA ARG A 660 -26.13 -2.26 35.32
C ARG A 660 -27.15 -2.45 34.18
N ASN A 661 -26.69 -2.45 32.92
CA ASN A 661 -27.49 -2.79 31.75
C ASN A 661 -27.51 -4.32 31.57
N LYS A 662 -28.53 -4.99 32.15
CA LYS A 662 -28.64 -6.46 32.13
C LYS A 662 -29.09 -7.04 30.78
N GLY A 663 -29.80 -6.26 29.97
CA GLY A 663 -30.31 -6.66 28.65
C GLY A 663 -29.27 -6.69 27.52
N PRO A 664 -29.73 -6.80 26.26
CA PRO A 664 -28.93 -6.56 25.07
C PRO A 664 -28.36 -5.13 25.04
N ARG A 665 -27.21 -4.94 24.39
CA ARG A 665 -26.40 -3.71 24.39
C ARG A 665 -25.95 -3.37 22.98
N ALA A 666 -25.87 -2.08 22.69
CA ALA A 666 -25.26 -1.54 21.47
C ALA A 666 -23.77 -1.90 21.34
N SER A 667 -23.08 -2.10 22.47
CA SER A 667 -21.71 -2.60 22.56
C SER A 667 -21.65 -3.68 23.64
N ASP A 668 -21.29 -4.89 23.25
CA ASP A 668 -21.24 -6.06 24.11
C ASP A 668 -20.01 -6.91 23.76
N GLY A 669 -19.73 -7.91 24.58
CA GLY A 669 -18.68 -8.86 24.26
C GLY A 669 -18.26 -9.72 25.43
N LEU A 670 -17.33 -10.61 25.14
CA LEU A 670 -16.74 -11.52 26.10
C LEU A 670 -15.22 -11.46 26.02
N PHE A 671 -14.58 -11.29 27.18
CA PHE A 671 -13.19 -11.63 27.38
C PHE A 671 -13.08 -13.00 28.06
N VAL A 672 -12.26 -13.89 27.53
CA VAL A 672 -11.92 -15.16 28.19
C VAL A 672 -10.46 -15.15 28.55
N ILE A 673 -10.19 -15.10 29.85
CA ILE A 673 -8.87 -15.18 30.45
C ILE A 673 -8.63 -16.65 30.78
N SER A 674 -7.63 -17.28 30.19
CA SER A 674 -7.34 -18.69 30.45
C SER A 674 -5.87 -18.97 30.61
N ALA A 675 -5.56 -20.01 31.38
CA ALA A 675 -4.21 -20.49 31.59
C ALA A 675 -4.23 -22.02 31.69
N THR A 676 -3.36 -22.67 30.93
CA THR A 676 -3.26 -24.14 30.88
C THR A 676 -1.80 -24.59 30.90
N MET A 677 -1.55 -25.73 31.52
CA MET A 677 -0.24 -26.37 31.55
C MET A 677 -0.09 -27.34 30.37
N ASP A 678 0.89 -27.10 29.49
CA ASP A 678 1.32 -28.02 28.44
C ASP A 678 2.48 -28.86 28.98
N LYS A 679 2.17 -29.96 29.67
CA LYS A 679 3.18 -30.84 30.29
C LYS A 679 4.19 -31.39 29.28
N PRO A 680 3.81 -31.88 28.09
CA PRO A 680 4.76 -32.35 27.08
C PRO A 680 5.78 -31.31 26.63
N ARG A 681 5.39 -30.03 26.57
CA ARG A 681 6.29 -28.92 26.20
C ARG A 681 6.98 -28.26 27.39
N GLU A 682 6.67 -28.69 28.62
CA GLU A 682 7.11 -28.04 29.86
C GLU A 682 6.79 -26.53 29.91
N GLU A 683 5.64 -26.13 29.36
CA GLU A 683 5.23 -24.74 29.23
C GLU A 683 3.85 -24.47 29.86
N VAL A 684 3.65 -23.23 30.29
CA VAL A 684 2.34 -22.65 30.60
C VAL A 684 1.91 -21.80 29.42
N GLU A 685 0.72 -22.07 28.89
CA GLU A 685 0.07 -21.26 27.87
C GLU A 685 -1.01 -20.38 28.50
N LEU A 686 -0.85 -19.07 28.35
CA LEU A 686 -1.79 -18.05 28.77
C LEU A 686 -2.53 -17.55 27.52
N ARG A 687 -3.85 -17.45 27.59
CA ARG A 687 -4.65 -16.88 26.50
C ARG A 687 -5.56 -15.78 27.03
N LEU A 688 -5.55 -14.66 26.34
CA LEU A 688 -6.51 -13.58 26.49
C LEU A 688 -7.31 -13.49 25.19
N LYS A 689 -8.54 -14.01 25.21
CA LYS A 689 -9.44 -14.03 24.06
C LYS A 689 -10.47 -12.91 24.21
N SER A 690 -10.79 -12.23 23.11
CA SER A 690 -11.79 -11.19 23.01
C SER A 690 -12.76 -11.51 21.88
N VAL A 691 -14.05 -11.34 22.12
CA VAL A 691 -15.10 -11.41 21.10
C VAL A 691 -16.10 -10.29 21.38
N LEU A 692 -16.03 -9.22 20.58
CA LEU A 692 -16.82 -8.00 20.73
C LEU A 692 -17.88 -7.91 19.65
N PHE A 693 -19.12 -7.67 20.03
CA PHE A 693 -20.28 -7.68 19.13
C PHE A 693 -21.35 -6.71 19.65
N GLN A 694 -22.37 -6.47 18.84
CA GLN A 694 -23.58 -5.82 19.30
C GLN A 694 -24.60 -6.90 19.64
N SER A 695 -25.19 -6.88 20.84
CA SER A 695 -26.25 -7.83 21.21
C SER A 695 -27.65 -7.29 20.98
N GLU A 696 -27.79 -5.97 20.83
CA GLU A 696 -29.04 -5.30 20.47
C GLU A 696 -29.32 -5.41 18.96
N GLY A 697 -30.53 -5.90 18.61
CA GLY A 697 -30.96 -6.00 17.22
C GLY A 697 -30.21 -7.04 16.37
N ASN A 698 -30.50 -7.05 15.07
CA ASN A 698 -29.82 -7.90 14.09
C ASN A 698 -28.93 -7.04 13.20
N VAL A 699 -27.67 -7.44 13.07
CA VAL A 699 -26.68 -6.75 12.23
C VAL A 699 -26.47 -7.55 10.94
N VAL A 700 -26.71 -6.93 9.80
CA VAL A 700 -26.47 -7.54 8.49
C VAL A 700 -25.00 -7.36 8.09
N GLY A 701 -24.32 -8.46 7.79
CA GLY A 701 -22.92 -8.46 7.35
C GLY A 701 -22.10 -9.56 8.00
N THR A 702 -20.78 -9.52 7.80
CA THR A 702 -19.83 -10.51 8.33
C THR A 702 -18.74 -9.89 9.20
N LYS A 703 -18.74 -8.56 9.37
CA LYS A 703 -17.73 -7.82 10.11
C LYS A 703 -18.25 -7.37 11.47
N GLY A 704 -17.41 -7.50 12.49
CA GLY A 704 -17.68 -7.01 13.84
C GLY A 704 -17.82 -5.48 13.94
N PRO A 705 -18.17 -4.98 15.14
CA PRO A 705 -18.50 -3.56 15.36
C PRO A 705 -17.28 -2.64 15.30
N MET A 706 -16.05 -3.16 15.34
CA MET A 706 -14.83 -2.35 15.26
C MET A 706 -14.38 -2.16 13.81
N SER A 707 -14.04 -0.92 13.44
CA SER A 707 -13.30 -0.66 12.21
C SER A 707 -11.89 -1.26 12.27
N PRO A 708 -11.25 -1.60 11.13
CA PRO A 708 -9.96 -2.30 11.09
C PRO A 708 -8.83 -1.66 11.93
N TRP A 709 -8.74 -0.33 11.97
CA TRP A 709 -7.70 0.35 12.75
C TRP A 709 -7.93 0.26 14.27
N ILE A 710 -9.20 0.23 14.72
CA ILE A 710 -9.55 0.03 16.13
C ILE A 710 -9.25 -1.40 16.55
N GLU A 711 -9.54 -2.37 15.67
CA GLU A 711 -9.19 -3.77 15.89
C GLU A 711 -7.67 -3.94 16.05
N GLU A 712 -6.86 -3.30 15.20
CA GLU A 712 -5.40 -3.35 15.33
C GLU A 712 -4.91 -2.75 16.65
N LEU A 713 -5.44 -1.60 17.08
CA LEU A 713 -5.12 -1.01 18.38
C LEU A 713 -5.54 -1.91 19.54
N HIS A 714 -6.71 -2.55 19.45
CA HIS A 714 -7.20 -3.52 20.43
C HIS A 714 -6.23 -4.69 20.56
N GLN A 715 -5.74 -5.24 19.43
CA GLN A 715 -4.77 -6.35 19.45
C GLN A 715 -3.43 -5.93 20.07
N TRP A 716 -2.96 -4.70 19.87
CA TRP A 716 -1.76 -4.18 20.55
C TRP A 716 -1.98 -4.01 22.05
N TYR A 717 -3.18 -3.53 22.43
CA TYR A 717 -3.56 -3.40 23.83
C TYR A 717 -3.63 -4.76 24.54
N ALA A 718 -4.17 -5.79 23.88
CA ALA A 718 -4.23 -7.16 24.37
C ALA A 718 -2.83 -7.75 24.63
N ARG A 719 -1.85 -7.48 23.76
CA ARG A 719 -0.45 -7.89 23.96
C ARG A 719 0.17 -7.27 25.20
N LEU A 720 -0.05 -5.98 25.41
CA LEU A 720 0.45 -5.27 26.59
C LEU A 720 -0.20 -5.79 27.89
N TRP A 721 -1.52 -6.02 27.86
CA TRP A 721 -2.26 -6.65 28.96
C TRP A 721 -1.67 -8.00 29.30
N SER A 722 -1.56 -8.90 28.31
CA SER A 722 -1.02 -10.24 28.50
C SER A 722 0.42 -10.23 29.01
N GLU A 723 1.26 -9.33 28.48
CA GLU A 723 2.65 -9.19 28.92
C GLU A 723 2.75 -8.83 30.40
N THR A 724 2.15 -7.71 30.78
CA THR A 724 2.27 -7.17 32.14
C THR A 724 1.55 -8.04 33.17
N ALA A 725 0.46 -8.70 32.79
CA ALA A 725 -0.22 -9.66 33.66
C ALA A 725 0.63 -10.87 34.01
N SER A 726 1.40 -11.36 33.04
CA SER A 726 2.23 -12.56 33.23
C SER A 726 3.34 -12.39 34.29
N TRP A 727 3.71 -11.15 34.62
CA TRP A 727 4.75 -10.85 35.61
C TRP A 727 4.40 -11.33 37.02
N LYS A 728 3.09 -11.39 37.36
CA LYS A 728 2.65 -11.96 38.64
C LYS A 728 2.85 -13.47 38.73
N LEU A 729 3.01 -14.17 37.61
CA LEU A 729 3.21 -15.62 37.62
C LEU A 729 4.67 -16.01 37.84
N ARG A 730 5.61 -15.09 37.62
CA ARG A 730 7.04 -15.40 37.55
C ARG A 730 7.69 -15.51 38.92
N LYS A 731 8.69 -16.40 39.01
CA LYS A 731 9.72 -16.36 40.04
C LYS A 731 10.65 -15.19 39.71
N TRP A 732 10.90 -14.32 40.68
CA TRP A 732 11.84 -13.21 40.55
C TRP A 732 13.16 -13.57 41.23
#